data_AF-A0A520CKW6-F1
#
_entry.id   AF-A0A520CKW6-F1
#
_cell.length_a   1.000
_cell.length_b   1.000
_cell.length_c   1.000
_cell.angle_alpha   90.00
_cell.angle_beta   90.00
_cell.angle_gamma   90.00
#
_symmetry.space_group_name_H-M   'P 1'
#
loop_
_entity.id
_entity.type
_entity.pdbx_description
1 polymer ?
#
loop_
_entity_poly.entity_id
_entity_poly.type
_entity_poly.pdbx_seq_one_letter_code
_entity_poly.pdbx_strand_id
1 'polypeptide(L)'
;MDGIFGGKNTTVNIRDFQWKTFTPMQLNMDGWGSSQKYPHAQGEPVASINRNYLKLKSALLPYQYSIAKEAVNGLPIIRAMFLAAPNAYTQGIATQYQYLFGPSFLVAPIYQATKIDEKGNDIRNNIYLPEGQWIDYFSGEMYAGNRVINNFEVPIWKLPVFVKSGAIIPMVNPNNNVSEIDKAIRSYELYPAGNSSFVEYDDDGKTEAYKNGSGATTLITSSVTDQNALITIETTKGNFDGFVKNKATTFVVNVTSEPKGIEAEIGNQKVKFTKAKSLDELATLQNGYFYDAAPNLNQFATAGSDFAKTIITKNPQVIVKLATTDVTANRVVLRIKGFEFKPADKSLITLGTLATPALAKLAEKDRKAFTLQPSWMKVKNADFYEITFNDMIYSTIKDTTFLFDGLKPETGYEFKLRAVNKAGYSDWVSITAQTAANPLQFAIKGIVATTTAENQGGSGINKMFDFDEDNVWHTKWGKNSIPFEVVMDLKSTNQLEKIQYLPRIDGGNGVLLKGSISYSSDKLNWVPAGNFEWARNNSIKTFEFKDHPTAGYIKISVTDGVGGFGSGREFYVFKVPGSSSFISGDINNDKTIDENDLTSYRNYTGLRKGDGDFDGYISNGDINKNNLIDAYDISVVATQLNGGVKIGKADQLSGSISLVTKSTTFKKGDVIEIMVKGKNLASVNGISFGLPYNTEDVEFVGVQPLATKQMENLTYDRLHTSGKKALYPTFVNIGNKEVINGDADLFIIKLKAKRNLTFKLKPVDGLLVDKTLNTLKF
;
A
#
# COMPACT_ATOMS: atom_id res chain seq x y z
N MET A 1 -2.47 0.41 18.78
CA MET A 1 -3.58 -0.54 18.97
C MET A 1 -4.82 0.12 18.42
N ASP A 2 -5.51 -0.52 17.49
CA ASP A 2 -6.80 -0.08 16.91
C ASP A 2 -6.80 1.34 16.30
N GLY A 3 -5.64 1.81 15.82
CA GLY A 3 -5.45 3.16 15.25
C GLY A 3 -5.62 4.32 16.25
N ILE A 4 -5.00 5.46 15.97
CA ILE A 4 -5.17 6.69 16.77
C ILE A 4 -6.56 7.32 16.55
N PHE A 5 -7.04 7.31 15.31
CA PHE A 5 -8.39 7.78 14.92
C PHE A 5 -9.38 6.61 14.81
N GLY A 6 -10.67 6.91 14.68
CA GLY A 6 -11.73 5.90 14.57
C GLY A 6 -11.88 5.05 15.84
N GLY A 7 -12.50 3.88 15.73
CA GLY A 7 -12.75 2.94 16.83
C GLY A 7 -14.16 2.35 16.79
N LYS A 8 -14.64 1.85 17.93
CA LYS A 8 -15.98 1.21 18.13
C LYS A 8 -16.25 -0.08 17.35
N ASN A 9 -15.35 -0.52 16.47
CA ASN A 9 -15.44 -1.84 15.86
C ASN A 9 -14.78 -2.88 16.77
N THR A 10 -15.59 -3.59 17.55
CA THR A 10 -15.12 -4.58 18.53
C THR A 10 -14.33 -5.72 17.89
N THR A 11 -14.70 -6.14 16.67
CA THR A 11 -14.00 -7.20 15.93
C THR A 11 -12.60 -6.75 15.54
N VAL A 12 -12.47 -5.58 14.92
CA VAL A 12 -11.16 -5.01 14.54
C VAL A 12 -10.28 -4.81 15.77
N ASN A 13 -10.85 -4.31 16.87
CA ASN A 13 -10.13 -4.15 18.13
C ASN A 13 -9.55 -5.48 18.62
N ILE A 14 -10.38 -6.54 18.72
CA ILE A 14 -9.94 -7.88 19.12
C ILE A 14 -8.85 -8.40 18.18
N ARG A 15 -9.10 -8.37 16.86
CA ARG A 15 -8.14 -8.88 15.86
C ARG A 15 -6.79 -8.16 15.96
N ASP A 16 -6.78 -6.84 16.19
CA ASP A 16 -5.55 -6.05 16.32
C ASP A 16 -4.73 -6.40 17.57
N PHE A 17 -5.40 -6.64 18.72
CA PHE A 17 -4.73 -7.13 19.93
C PHE A 17 -4.15 -8.53 19.75
N GLN A 18 -4.89 -9.41 19.08
CA GLN A 18 -4.47 -10.77 18.82
C GLN A 18 -3.13 -10.83 18.07
N TRP A 19 -3.04 -10.24 16.87
CA TRP A 19 -1.82 -10.40 16.08
C TRP A 19 -0.64 -9.61 16.66
N LYS A 20 -0.88 -8.46 17.30
CA LYS A 20 0.17 -7.66 17.95
C LYS A 20 0.71 -8.25 19.26
N THR A 21 0.13 -9.35 19.76
CA THR A 21 0.80 -10.21 20.74
C THR A 21 2.15 -10.66 20.22
N PHE A 22 2.25 -10.96 18.93
CA PHE A 22 3.45 -11.45 18.25
C PHE A 22 4.19 -10.34 17.50
N THR A 23 4.33 -9.16 18.12
CA THR A 23 5.10 -8.03 17.58
C THR A 23 5.92 -7.32 18.68
N PRO A 24 7.01 -6.61 18.34
CA PRO A 24 7.87 -5.97 19.34
C PRO A 24 7.15 -4.92 20.18
N MET A 25 6.36 -4.03 19.56
CA MET A 25 5.79 -2.85 20.21
C MET A 25 4.27 -2.80 20.08
N GLN A 26 3.60 -2.40 21.16
CA GLN A 26 2.17 -2.11 21.21
C GLN A 26 1.95 -0.75 21.86
N LEU A 27 1.42 0.20 21.09
CA LEU A 27 1.12 1.55 21.57
C LEU A 27 -0.39 1.75 21.65
N ASN A 28 -0.91 1.96 22.86
CA ASN A 28 -2.28 2.41 23.08
C ASN A 28 -2.29 3.95 22.98
N MET A 29 -2.42 4.46 21.76
CA MET A 29 -2.31 5.90 21.47
C MET A 29 -3.68 6.56 21.55
N ASP A 30 -4.01 7.09 22.73
CA ASP A 30 -5.33 7.62 23.06
C ASP A 30 -5.47 9.14 22.84
N GLY A 31 -6.69 9.66 22.94
CA GLY A 31 -6.99 11.10 22.97
C GLY A 31 -7.67 11.66 21.71
N TRP A 32 -7.71 10.88 20.62
CA TRP A 32 -8.21 11.34 19.31
C TRP A 32 -9.18 10.34 18.64
N GLY A 33 -9.43 9.21 19.29
CA GLY A 33 -10.28 8.15 18.77
C GLY A 33 -11.77 8.43 18.98
N SER A 34 -12.61 7.68 18.28
CA SER A 34 -14.07 7.66 18.50
C SER A 34 -14.46 6.93 19.79
N SER A 35 -13.51 6.25 20.45
CA SER A 35 -13.60 5.59 21.75
C SER A 35 -12.21 5.54 22.40
N GLN A 36 -12.13 5.35 23.72
CA GLN A 36 -10.83 5.21 24.39
C GLN A 36 -10.01 4.05 23.82
N LYS A 37 -8.70 4.21 23.76
CA LYS A 37 -7.76 3.22 23.19
C LYS A 37 -7.16 2.26 24.22
N TYR A 38 -7.94 1.90 25.24
CA TYR A 38 -7.53 0.91 26.25
C TYR A 38 -8.00 -0.51 25.89
N PRO A 39 -7.27 -1.56 26.30
CA PRO A 39 -7.60 -2.95 25.96
C PRO A 39 -8.97 -3.42 26.48
N HIS A 40 -9.53 -2.74 27.50
CA HIS A 40 -10.82 -3.07 28.11
C HIS A 40 -11.94 -2.08 27.72
N ALA A 41 -11.65 -1.07 26.88
CA ALA A 41 -12.56 0.04 26.62
C ALA A 41 -13.88 -0.38 25.95
N GLN A 42 -13.91 -1.53 25.27
CA GLN A 42 -15.09 -2.03 24.55
C GLN A 42 -15.95 -2.99 25.37
N GLY A 43 -15.66 -3.20 26.66
CA GLY A 43 -16.40 -4.12 27.54
C GLY A 43 -16.14 -5.60 27.23
N GLU A 44 -16.99 -6.49 27.76
CA GLU A 44 -16.91 -7.94 27.50
C GLU A 44 -17.62 -8.30 26.17
N PRO A 45 -17.16 -9.33 25.43
CA PRO A 45 -16.03 -10.23 25.74
C PRO A 45 -14.65 -9.67 25.33
N VAL A 46 -14.59 -8.48 24.73
CA VAL A 46 -13.37 -7.87 24.19
C VAL A 46 -12.27 -7.77 25.26
N ALA A 47 -12.62 -7.27 26.45
CA ALA A 47 -11.69 -7.11 27.56
C ALA A 47 -11.02 -8.44 27.98
N SER A 48 -11.81 -9.51 28.13
CA SER A 48 -11.29 -10.83 28.48
C SER A 48 -10.40 -11.42 27.37
N ILE A 49 -10.80 -11.31 26.11
CA ILE A 49 -10.00 -11.81 24.98
C ILE A 49 -8.68 -11.03 24.91
N ASN A 50 -8.72 -9.70 24.91
CA ASN A 50 -7.53 -8.85 24.88
C ASN A 50 -6.58 -9.16 26.05
N ARG A 51 -7.13 -9.38 27.26
CA ARG A 51 -6.32 -9.74 28.44
C ARG A 51 -5.60 -11.08 28.27
N ASN A 52 -6.27 -12.11 27.74
CA ASN A 52 -5.64 -13.41 27.48
C ASN A 52 -4.45 -13.27 26.52
N TYR A 53 -4.59 -12.48 25.44
CA TYR A 53 -3.50 -12.25 24.48
C TYR A 53 -2.36 -11.39 25.02
N LEU A 54 -2.65 -10.40 25.87
CA LEU A 54 -1.63 -9.62 26.57
C LEU A 54 -0.85 -10.46 27.60
N LYS A 55 -1.53 -11.38 28.29
CA LYS A 55 -0.90 -12.33 29.21
C LYS A 55 -0.08 -13.38 28.49
N LEU A 56 -0.51 -13.83 27.31
CA LEU A 56 0.32 -14.67 26.45
C LEU A 56 1.59 -13.94 26.04
N LYS A 57 1.49 -12.66 25.63
CA LYS A 57 2.66 -11.85 25.29
C LYS A 57 3.65 -11.74 26.45
N SER A 58 3.15 -11.47 27.65
CA SER A 58 4.03 -11.30 28.82
C SER A 58 4.71 -12.62 29.22
N ALA A 59 3.99 -13.73 29.14
CA ALA A 59 4.57 -15.06 29.37
C ALA A 59 5.64 -15.44 28.32
N LEU A 60 5.53 -14.96 27.07
CA LEU A 60 6.49 -15.19 25.99
C LEU A 60 7.72 -14.27 26.04
N LEU A 61 7.85 -13.39 27.05
CA LEU A 61 8.90 -12.38 27.08
C LEU A 61 10.32 -12.97 26.92
N PRO A 62 10.72 -14.09 27.56
CA PRO A 62 12.07 -14.64 27.37
C PRO A 62 12.34 -15.10 25.93
N TYR A 63 11.37 -15.75 25.28
CA TYR A 63 11.46 -16.07 23.85
C TYR A 63 11.61 -14.80 23.01
N GLN A 64 10.74 -13.80 23.23
CA GLN A 64 10.77 -12.53 22.50
C GLN A 64 12.10 -11.79 22.71
N TYR A 65 12.65 -11.80 23.93
CA TYR A 65 13.90 -11.12 24.27
C TYR A 65 15.10 -11.82 23.64
N SER A 66 15.07 -13.16 23.59
CA SER A 66 16.09 -13.96 22.92
C SER A 66 16.16 -13.70 21.42
N ILE A 67 15.02 -13.64 20.73
CA ILE A 67 14.98 -13.29 19.30
C ILE A 67 15.22 -11.80 19.05
N ALA A 68 14.96 -10.93 20.03
CA ALA A 68 15.36 -9.52 19.97
C ALA A 68 16.89 -9.38 20.04
N LYS A 69 17.55 -10.20 20.87
CA LYS A 69 19.02 -10.29 20.90
C LYS A 69 19.57 -10.77 19.57
N GLU A 70 18.98 -11.80 18.97
CA GLU A 70 19.35 -12.27 17.62
C GLU A 70 19.22 -11.14 16.58
N ALA A 71 18.16 -10.33 16.66
CA ALA A 71 17.91 -9.23 15.73
C ALA A 71 18.93 -8.07 15.82
N VAL A 72 19.78 -8.01 16.85
CA VAL A 72 20.85 -7.00 16.94
C VAL A 72 21.86 -7.15 15.79
N ASN A 73 22.14 -8.38 15.35
CA ASN A 73 23.12 -8.65 14.30
C ASN A 73 22.76 -9.85 13.39
N GLY A 74 21.50 -10.30 13.42
CA GLY A 74 21.02 -11.48 12.70
C GLY A 74 19.62 -11.27 12.13
N LEU A 75 18.79 -12.33 12.15
CA LEU A 75 17.44 -12.26 11.61
C LEU A 75 16.54 -11.36 12.47
N PRO A 76 15.63 -10.60 11.84
CA PRO A 76 14.70 -9.74 12.58
C PRO A 76 13.74 -10.57 13.45
N ILE A 77 13.11 -9.89 14.43
CA ILE A 77 12.07 -10.47 15.28
C ILE A 77 10.87 -10.94 14.45
N ILE A 78 10.37 -10.05 13.58
CA ILE A 78 9.32 -10.35 12.60
C ILE A 78 10.01 -10.69 11.28
N ARG A 79 9.81 -11.91 10.78
CA ARG A 79 10.50 -12.41 9.60
C ARG A 79 9.50 -12.62 8.48
N ALA A 80 9.75 -11.99 7.34
CA ALA A 80 9.04 -12.30 6.10
C ALA A 80 9.30 -13.77 5.70
N MET A 81 8.33 -14.42 5.06
CA MET A 81 8.38 -15.86 4.81
C MET A 81 9.60 -16.29 3.97
N PHE A 82 10.07 -15.45 3.05
CA PHE A 82 11.25 -15.73 2.23
C PHE A 82 12.55 -15.82 3.03
N LEU A 83 12.62 -15.29 4.26
CA LEU A 83 13.80 -15.42 5.12
C LEU A 83 13.96 -16.84 5.66
N ALA A 84 12.86 -17.60 5.77
CA ALA A 84 12.89 -18.98 6.26
C ALA A 84 12.71 -20.03 5.15
N ALA A 85 12.02 -19.69 4.07
CA ALA A 85 11.77 -20.58 2.94
C ALA A 85 11.77 -19.78 1.63
N PRO A 86 12.95 -19.44 1.07
CA PRO A 86 13.04 -18.68 -0.17
C PRO A 86 12.58 -19.54 -1.36
N ASN A 87 11.47 -19.16 -1.99
CA ASN A 87 10.96 -19.77 -3.21
C ASN A 87 10.08 -18.75 -3.98
N ALA A 88 9.65 -19.09 -5.20
CA ALA A 88 8.85 -18.19 -6.03
C ALA A 88 7.56 -17.72 -5.34
N TYR A 89 6.96 -18.57 -4.50
CA TYR A 89 5.74 -18.25 -3.75
C TYR A 89 5.98 -17.20 -2.66
N THR A 90 7.06 -17.34 -1.88
CA THR A 90 7.40 -16.45 -0.76
C THR A 90 8.09 -15.15 -1.18
N GLN A 91 8.67 -15.10 -2.39
CA GLN A 91 9.24 -13.89 -2.98
C GLN A 91 8.17 -12.94 -3.56
N GLY A 92 6.98 -13.45 -3.86
CA GLY A 92 5.85 -12.65 -4.34
C GLY A 92 5.00 -12.05 -3.21
N ILE A 93 3.80 -11.58 -3.57
CA ILE A 93 2.85 -10.97 -2.62
C ILE A 93 1.99 -12.00 -1.88
N ALA A 94 2.11 -13.30 -2.20
CA ALA A 94 1.20 -14.34 -1.72
C ALA A 94 1.28 -14.57 -0.20
N THR A 95 2.38 -14.15 0.44
CA THR A 95 2.57 -14.25 1.89
C THR A 95 2.53 -12.90 2.61
N GLN A 96 2.02 -11.83 2.00
CA GLN A 96 2.03 -10.47 2.57
C GLN A 96 1.23 -10.33 3.88
N TYR A 97 0.28 -11.24 4.14
CA TYR A 97 -0.61 -11.23 5.31
C TYR A 97 -0.26 -12.30 6.35
N GLN A 98 1.00 -12.73 6.40
CA GLN A 98 1.52 -13.65 7.40
C GLN A 98 3.02 -13.42 7.62
N TYR A 99 3.54 -13.87 8.75
CA TYR A 99 4.95 -13.74 9.08
C TYR A 99 5.37 -14.81 10.08
N LEU A 100 6.69 -14.99 10.24
CA LEU A 100 7.25 -15.72 11.36
C LEU A 100 7.62 -14.76 12.49
N PHE A 101 7.28 -15.11 13.73
CA PHE A 101 7.72 -14.43 14.94
C PHE A 101 8.85 -15.24 15.57
N GLY A 102 10.08 -14.83 15.30
CA GLY A 102 11.27 -15.64 15.53
C GLY A 102 11.27 -16.93 14.68
N PRO A 103 12.00 -17.98 15.10
CA PRO A 103 12.06 -19.24 14.36
C PRO A 103 10.86 -20.18 14.60
N SER A 104 10.11 -20.00 15.69
CA SER A 104 9.19 -21.02 16.20
C SER A 104 7.71 -20.79 15.86
N PHE A 105 7.28 -19.55 15.66
CA PHE A 105 5.86 -19.21 15.46
C PHE A 105 5.60 -18.67 14.06
N LEU A 106 4.57 -19.18 13.39
CA LEU A 106 3.95 -18.59 12.21
C LEU A 106 2.63 -17.94 12.59
N VAL A 107 2.45 -16.68 12.21
CA VAL A 107 1.27 -15.88 12.54
C VAL A 107 0.57 -15.46 11.25
N ALA A 108 -0.71 -15.79 11.11
CA ALA A 108 -1.52 -15.48 9.91
C ALA A 108 -2.83 -14.77 10.31
N PRO A 109 -2.81 -13.44 10.52
CA PRO A 109 -3.95 -12.70 11.04
C PRO A 109 -5.19 -12.73 10.14
N ILE A 110 -6.36 -12.49 10.75
CA ILE A 110 -7.53 -11.98 10.04
C ILE A 110 -7.27 -10.49 9.77
N TYR A 111 -7.20 -10.11 8.49
CA TYR A 111 -6.81 -8.75 8.08
C TYR A 111 -7.90 -8.04 7.26
N GLN A 112 -8.95 -8.76 6.87
CA GLN A 112 -10.08 -8.26 6.09
C GLN A 112 -11.35 -8.98 6.54
N ALA A 113 -12.52 -8.48 6.11
CA ALA A 113 -13.77 -9.21 6.28
C ALA A 113 -13.69 -10.57 5.56
N THR A 114 -14.13 -11.62 6.24
CA THR A 114 -14.09 -12.99 5.70
C THR A 114 -15.50 -13.58 5.55
N LYS A 115 -15.60 -14.73 4.88
CA LYS A 115 -16.80 -15.56 4.96
C LYS A 115 -16.93 -16.02 6.41
N ILE A 116 -18.12 -15.84 6.99
CA ILE A 116 -18.45 -16.32 8.33
C ILE A 116 -19.22 -17.64 8.17
N ASP A 117 -18.86 -18.65 8.96
CA ASP A 117 -19.59 -19.92 8.98
C ASP A 117 -20.86 -19.85 9.84
N GLU A 118 -21.63 -20.94 9.86
CA GLU A 118 -22.89 -21.04 10.63
C GLU A 118 -22.69 -20.90 12.15
N LYS A 119 -21.45 -21.07 12.65
CA LYS A 119 -21.09 -20.94 14.07
C LYS A 119 -20.54 -19.56 14.42
N GLY A 120 -20.45 -18.64 13.45
CA GLY A 120 -19.90 -17.30 13.64
C GLY A 120 -18.37 -17.24 13.57
N ASN A 121 -17.70 -18.26 13.04
CA ASN A 121 -16.25 -18.24 12.86
C ASN A 121 -15.88 -17.50 11.57
N ASP A 122 -14.85 -16.67 11.63
CA ASP A 122 -14.16 -16.22 10.43
C ASP A 122 -13.51 -17.43 9.73
N ILE A 123 -13.56 -17.45 8.39
CA ILE A 123 -12.90 -18.47 7.58
C ILE A 123 -11.66 -17.87 6.92
N ARG A 124 -10.47 -18.25 7.43
CA ARG A 124 -9.18 -17.82 6.89
C ARG A 124 -8.72 -18.78 5.80
N ASN A 125 -8.59 -18.26 4.59
CA ASN A 125 -7.98 -18.95 3.43
C ASN A 125 -6.57 -18.42 3.19
N ASN A 126 -5.75 -19.10 2.39
CA ASN A 126 -4.42 -18.64 1.99
C ASN A 126 -3.41 -18.52 3.15
N ILE A 127 -3.30 -19.54 3.99
CA ILE A 127 -2.23 -19.62 5.02
C ILE A 127 -1.12 -20.53 4.50
N TYR A 128 -0.01 -19.96 4.03
CA TYR A 128 1.15 -20.73 3.62
C TYR A 128 1.92 -21.26 4.84
N LEU A 129 2.16 -22.58 4.89
CA LEU A 129 3.02 -23.21 5.86
C LEU A 129 4.32 -23.66 5.16
N PRO A 130 5.51 -23.17 5.58
CA PRO A 130 6.78 -23.67 5.08
C PRO A 130 6.96 -25.16 5.32
N GLU A 131 7.94 -25.79 4.66
CA GLU A 131 8.28 -27.19 4.89
C GLU A 131 8.47 -27.52 6.38
N GLY A 132 8.01 -28.71 6.78
CA GLY A 132 8.03 -29.20 8.16
C GLY A 132 6.64 -29.64 8.64
N GLN A 133 6.50 -29.80 9.95
CA GLN A 133 5.21 -30.01 10.62
C GLN A 133 4.90 -28.80 11.48
N TRP A 134 3.67 -28.33 11.41
CA TRP A 134 3.19 -27.12 12.08
C TRP A 134 2.00 -27.46 12.96
N ILE A 135 1.95 -26.88 14.15
CA ILE A 135 0.98 -27.26 15.19
C ILE A 135 0.18 -26.01 15.53
N ASP A 136 -1.14 -26.03 15.35
CA ASP A 136 -1.99 -24.93 15.82
C ASP A 136 -1.79 -24.75 17.33
N TYR A 137 -1.29 -23.58 17.73
CA TYR A 137 -0.92 -23.30 19.12
C TYR A 137 -2.08 -23.48 20.09
N PHE A 138 -3.32 -23.21 19.67
CA PHE A 138 -4.45 -23.26 20.59
C PHE A 138 -5.09 -24.64 20.70
N SER A 139 -5.15 -25.40 19.60
CA SER A 139 -5.84 -26.70 19.56
C SER A 139 -4.89 -27.91 19.65
N GLY A 140 -3.63 -27.73 19.25
CA GLY A 140 -2.65 -28.81 19.09
C GLY A 140 -2.82 -29.64 17.82
N GLU A 141 -3.71 -29.26 16.89
CA GLU A 141 -3.84 -29.92 15.59
C GLU A 141 -2.57 -29.74 14.75
N MET A 142 -2.16 -30.79 14.05
CA MET A 142 -0.95 -30.80 13.25
C MET A 142 -1.27 -30.68 11.75
N TYR A 143 -0.49 -29.86 11.07
CA TYR A 143 -0.60 -29.55 9.66
C TYR A 143 0.75 -29.79 8.99
N ALA A 144 0.74 -30.52 7.88
CA ALA A 144 1.92 -30.67 7.04
C ALA A 144 2.27 -29.33 6.37
N GLY A 145 3.56 -29.05 6.26
CA GLY A 145 4.11 -27.89 5.58
C GLY A 145 4.19 -28.03 4.06
N ASN A 146 4.89 -27.07 3.46
CA ASN A 146 5.07 -26.87 2.01
C ASN A 146 3.72 -26.83 1.25
N ARG A 147 2.74 -26.14 1.83
CA ARG A 147 1.38 -26.04 1.30
C ARG A 147 0.67 -24.80 1.85
N VAL A 148 -0.47 -24.49 1.25
CA VAL A 148 -1.37 -23.40 1.65
C VAL A 148 -2.62 -24.01 2.26
N ILE A 149 -2.91 -23.68 3.52
CA ILE A 149 -4.09 -24.12 4.25
C ILE A 149 -5.25 -23.17 3.97
N ASN A 150 -6.41 -23.74 3.67
CA ASN A 150 -7.65 -23.02 3.42
C ASN A 150 -8.78 -23.51 4.34
N ASN A 151 -9.89 -22.78 4.34
CA ASN A 151 -11.05 -23.03 5.19
C ASN A 151 -10.68 -23.20 6.68
N PHE A 152 -9.69 -22.44 7.17
CA PHE A 152 -9.26 -22.51 8.56
C PHE A 152 -10.25 -21.73 9.44
N GLU A 153 -10.81 -22.41 10.45
CA GLU A 153 -11.86 -21.88 11.32
C GLU A 153 -11.26 -21.00 12.43
N VAL A 154 -11.70 -19.73 12.49
CA VAL A 154 -11.17 -18.71 13.39
C VAL A 154 -12.31 -18.06 14.19
N PRO A 155 -12.78 -18.69 15.29
CA PRO A 155 -13.69 -18.02 16.21
C PRO A 155 -13.11 -16.68 16.69
N ILE A 156 -13.97 -15.77 17.15
CA ILE A 156 -13.57 -14.40 17.51
C ILE A 156 -12.40 -14.36 18.51
N TRP A 157 -12.28 -15.35 19.40
CA TRP A 157 -11.20 -15.44 20.39
C TRP A 157 -9.88 -16.02 19.86
N LYS A 158 -9.86 -16.66 18.69
CA LYS A 158 -8.69 -17.39 18.18
C LYS A 158 -7.96 -16.59 17.11
N LEU A 159 -6.64 -16.61 17.13
CA LEU A 159 -5.75 -16.17 16.05
C LEU A 159 -5.12 -17.41 15.39
N PRO A 160 -4.98 -17.47 14.07
CA PRO A 160 -4.16 -18.51 13.43
C PRO A 160 -2.68 -18.32 13.81
N VAL A 161 -2.21 -19.16 14.74
CA VAL A 161 -0.82 -19.22 15.19
C VAL A 161 -0.38 -20.67 15.13
N PHE A 162 0.72 -20.93 14.43
CA PHE A 162 1.25 -22.27 14.27
C PHE A 162 2.66 -22.33 14.86
N VAL A 163 2.90 -23.32 15.70
CA VAL A 163 4.21 -23.63 16.26
C VAL A 163 4.91 -24.66 15.38
N LYS A 164 6.16 -24.41 15.03
CA LYS A 164 6.98 -25.39 14.30
C LYS A 164 7.26 -26.59 15.20
N SER A 165 7.03 -27.80 14.70
CA SER A 165 7.44 -29.02 15.39
C SER A 165 8.95 -29.01 15.65
N GLY A 166 9.35 -29.36 16.87
CA GLY A 166 10.72 -29.19 17.38
C GLY A 166 10.93 -27.89 18.17
N ALA A 167 9.94 -26.99 18.26
CA ALA A 167 10.12 -25.72 18.98
C ALA A 167 10.43 -25.90 20.47
N ILE A 168 11.33 -25.04 20.96
CA ILE A 168 11.64 -24.82 22.36
C ILE A 168 11.34 -23.35 22.64
N ILE A 169 10.42 -23.07 23.55
CA ILE A 169 9.89 -21.73 23.80
C ILE A 169 10.14 -21.37 25.27
N PRO A 170 11.16 -20.52 25.56
CA PRO A 170 11.36 -19.98 26.89
C PRO A 170 10.17 -19.10 27.32
N MET A 171 9.68 -19.32 28.54
CA MET A 171 8.52 -18.64 29.10
C MET A 171 8.73 -18.22 30.57
N VAL A 172 7.91 -17.27 31.02
CA VAL A 172 7.79 -16.83 32.42
C VAL A 172 6.35 -16.90 32.90
N ASN A 173 6.14 -16.67 34.19
CA ASN A 173 4.81 -16.50 34.75
C ASN A 173 4.07 -15.32 34.09
N PRO A 174 2.77 -15.42 33.80
CA PRO A 174 1.99 -14.33 33.25
C PRO A 174 2.02 -13.09 34.16
N ASN A 175 2.55 -11.99 33.64
CA ASN A 175 2.83 -10.76 34.39
C ASN A 175 2.20 -9.53 33.72
N ASN A 176 2.09 -8.40 34.43
CA ASN A 176 1.67 -7.10 33.87
C ASN A 176 2.86 -6.22 33.47
N ASN A 177 4.01 -6.43 34.11
CA ASN A 177 5.25 -5.71 33.88
C ASN A 177 6.43 -6.60 34.28
N VAL A 178 7.66 -6.19 33.92
CA VAL A 178 8.86 -7.01 34.12
C VAL A 178 9.25 -7.23 35.57
N SER A 179 8.80 -6.38 36.51
CA SER A 179 9.09 -6.56 37.94
C SER A 179 8.27 -7.66 38.62
N GLU A 180 7.18 -8.11 37.99
CA GLU A 180 6.36 -9.24 38.45
C GLU A 180 6.88 -10.61 37.96
N ILE A 181 7.99 -10.65 37.22
CA ILE A 181 8.61 -11.90 36.76
C ILE A 181 9.32 -12.56 37.93
N ASP A 182 9.02 -13.84 38.18
CA ASP A 182 9.77 -14.64 39.14
C ASP A 182 11.12 -15.09 38.54
N LYS A 183 12.17 -14.31 38.84
CA LYS A 183 13.54 -14.58 38.36
C LYS A 183 14.16 -15.87 38.93
N ALA A 184 13.56 -16.46 39.96
CA ALA A 184 14.00 -17.74 40.53
C ALA A 184 13.44 -18.95 39.76
N ILE A 185 12.66 -18.74 38.70
CA ILE A 185 12.11 -19.81 37.86
C ILE A 185 12.54 -19.59 36.41
N ARG A 186 12.94 -20.67 35.73
CA ARG A 186 13.02 -20.74 34.26
C ARG A 186 12.03 -21.77 33.76
N SER A 187 11.27 -21.44 32.71
CA SER A 187 10.23 -22.31 32.15
C SER A 187 10.41 -22.49 30.65
N TYR A 188 10.16 -23.70 30.15
CA TYR A 188 10.25 -24.01 28.73
C TYR A 188 9.02 -24.79 28.27
N GLU A 189 8.24 -24.22 27.35
CA GLU A 189 7.25 -24.97 26.60
C GLU A 189 7.93 -25.66 25.41
N LEU A 190 7.66 -26.96 25.25
CA LEU A 190 8.38 -27.85 24.37
C LEU A 190 7.42 -28.55 23.41
N TYR A 191 7.84 -28.64 22.15
CA TYR A 191 7.19 -29.44 21.10
C TYR A 191 8.21 -30.43 20.53
N PRO A 192 8.67 -31.45 21.29
CA PRO A 192 9.80 -32.29 20.88
C PRO A 192 9.56 -33.01 19.55
N ALA A 193 10.49 -32.87 18.61
CA ALA A 193 10.52 -33.62 17.36
C ALA A 193 11.91 -33.53 16.72
N GLY A 194 12.38 -34.63 16.14
CA GLY A 194 13.72 -34.69 15.54
C GLY A 194 14.79 -34.22 16.52
N ASN A 195 15.76 -33.45 16.03
CA ASN A 195 16.72 -32.71 16.86
C ASN A 195 16.48 -31.21 16.71
N SER A 196 16.46 -30.48 17.81
CA SER A 196 16.27 -29.04 17.82
C SER A 196 17.03 -28.37 18.96
N SER A 197 17.23 -27.05 18.83
CA SER A 197 17.86 -26.23 19.86
C SER A 197 17.32 -24.81 19.87
N PHE A 198 17.49 -24.15 21.01
CA PHE A 198 17.21 -22.73 21.20
C PHE A 198 18.22 -22.16 22.19
N VAL A 199 18.66 -20.91 21.97
CA VAL A 199 19.53 -20.19 22.91
C VAL A 199 18.69 -19.09 23.57
N GLU A 200 18.41 -19.28 24.85
CA GLU A 200 17.80 -18.23 25.68
C GLU A 200 18.86 -17.17 26.00
N TYR A 201 18.49 -15.90 25.93
CA TYR A 201 19.30 -14.75 26.34
C TYR A 201 18.59 -13.93 27.41
N ASP A 202 19.37 -13.44 28.38
CA ASP A 202 18.91 -12.61 29.49
C ASP A 202 19.97 -11.55 29.84
N ASP A 203 19.55 -10.38 30.33
CA ASP A 203 20.42 -9.33 30.87
C ASP A 203 19.69 -8.49 31.94
N ASP A 204 20.24 -7.32 32.32
CA ASP A 204 19.64 -6.49 33.36
C ASP A 204 18.31 -5.82 32.94
N GLY A 205 17.96 -5.88 31.65
CA GLY A 205 16.73 -5.35 31.07
C GLY A 205 16.60 -3.82 31.10
N LYS A 206 17.67 -3.08 31.43
CA LYS A 206 17.62 -1.64 31.73
C LYS A 206 18.77 -0.83 31.14
N THR A 207 20.01 -1.31 31.21
CA THR A 207 21.20 -0.53 30.87
C THR A 207 21.77 -0.92 29.50
N GLU A 208 22.78 -0.18 29.03
CA GLU A 208 23.51 -0.53 27.81
C GLU A 208 24.67 -1.51 28.05
N ALA A 209 24.81 -2.08 29.25
CA ALA A 209 25.93 -2.96 29.60
C ALA A 209 26.00 -4.21 28.70
N TYR A 210 24.88 -4.64 28.11
CA TYR A 210 24.82 -5.71 27.13
C TYR A 210 25.73 -5.47 25.90
N LYS A 211 25.99 -4.20 25.54
CA LYS A 211 26.91 -3.85 24.43
C LYS A 211 28.36 -4.22 24.76
N ASN A 212 28.69 -4.29 26.05
CA ASN A 212 30.01 -4.67 26.56
C ASN A 212 30.06 -6.15 26.99
N GLY A 213 29.05 -6.95 26.63
CA GLY A 213 29.00 -8.37 26.94
C GLY A 213 28.40 -8.75 28.30
N SER A 214 27.84 -7.78 29.06
CA SER A 214 27.10 -8.08 30.30
C SER A 214 25.72 -8.65 29.97
N GLY A 215 25.64 -9.97 29.91
CA GLY A 215 24.42 -10.74 29.67
C GLY A 215 24.69 -12.23 29.90
N ALA A 216 23.64 -13.04 29.90
CA ALA A 216 23.70 -14.48 30.09
C ALA A 216 23.01 -15.23 28.95
N THR A 217 23.51 -16.41 28.61
CA THR A 217 22.93 -17.29 27.60
C THR A 217 22.81 -18.72 28.12
N THR A 218 21.75 -19.40 27.72
CA THR A 218 21.50 -20.81 28.04
C THR A 218 21.11 -21.56 26.78
N LEU A 219 21.87 -22.59 26.42
CA LEU A 219 21.54 -23.49 25.33
C LEU A 219 20.57 -24.57 25.83
N ILE A 220 19.45 -24.72 25.14
CA ILE A 220 18.49 -25.80 25.36
C ILE A 220 18.44 -26.63 24.09
N THR A 221 18.50 -27.95 24.24
CA THR A 221 18.39 -28.91 23.13
C THR A 221 17.27 -29.91 23.41
N SER A 222 16.63 -30.37 22.34
CA SER A 222 15.65 -31.45 22.38
C SER A 222 15.97 -32.47 21.28
N SER A 223 15.85 -33.75 21.61
CA SER A 223 15.96 -34.86 20.65
C SER A 223 14.88 -35.90 20.91
N VAL A 224 14.35 -36.51 19.86
CA VAL A 224 13.40 -37.64 19.97
C VAL A 224 13.96 -38.85 19.25
N THR A 225 14.11 -39.97 19.97
CA THR A 225 14.57 -41.25 19.41
C THR A 225 13.79 -42.39 20.07
N ASP A 226 13.24 -43.31 19.28
CA ASP A 226 12.49 -44.48 19.76
C ASP A 226 11.42 -44.16 20.82
N GLN A 227 10.59 -43.13 20.58
CA GLN A 227 9.58 -42.63 21.54
C GLN A 227 10.18 -42.19 22.89
N ASN A 228 11.44 -41.76 22.91
CA ASN A 228 12.06 -41.11 24.06
C ASN A 228 12.40 -39.68 23.68
N ALA A 229 11.78 -38.71 24.33
CA ALA A 229 12.20 -37.32 24.22
C ALA A 229 13.27 -37.02 25.28
N LEU A 230 14.41 -36.53 24.84
CA LEU A 230 15.52 -36.08 25.66
C LEU A 230 15.65 -34.57 25.52
N ILE A 231 15.47 -33.85 26.64
CA ILE A 231 15.65 -32.41 26.72
C ILE A 231 16.86 -32.14 27.61
N THR A 232 17.79 -31.32 27.14
CA THR A 232 18.97 -30.90 27.90
C THR A 232 19.04 -29.39 27.97
N ILE A 233 19.16 -28.85 29.19
CA ILE A 233 19.49 -27.45 29.44
C ILE A 233 20.95 -27.40 29.89
N GLU A 234 21.79 -26.82 29.06
CA GLU A 234 23.21 -26.63 29.37
C GLU A 234 23.40 -25.58 30.46
N THR A 235 24.60 -25.58 31.08
CA THR A 235 24.95 -24.56 32.07
C THR A 235 24.89 -23.16 31.45
N THR A 236 24.27 -22.21 32.14
CA THR A 236 24.22 -20.80 31.74
C THR A 236 25.62 -20.21 31.66
N LYS A 237 25.90 -19.45 30.60
CA LYS A 237 27.17 -18.76 30.36
C LYS A 237 26.97 -17.25 30.40
N GLY A 238 27.92 -16.55 31.02
CA GLY A 238 27.83 -15.10 31.22
C GLY A 238 27.19 -14.72 32.55
N ASN A 239 27.11 -13.42 32.82
CA ASN A 239 26.58 -12.83 34.04
C ASN A 239 26.22 -11.36 33.80
N PHE A 240 25.36 -10.80 34.64
CA PHE A 240 25.01 -9.38 34.65
C PHE A 240 24.58 -8.95 36.06
N ASP A 241 24.43 -7.65 36.29
CA ASP A 241 24.01 -7.14 37.59
C ASP A 241 22.56 -7.53 37.90
N GLY A 242 22.34 -8.14 39.06
CA GLY A 242 21.04 -8.70 39.44
C GLY A 242 20.72 -10.08 38.85
N PHE A 243 21.70 -10.79 38.25
CA PHE A 243 21.52 -12.17 37.79
C PHE A 243 21.24 -13.14 38.96
N VAL A 244 20.18 -13.93 38.84
CA VAL A 244 19.80 -14.95 39.83
C VAL A 244 20.30 -16.32 39.35
N LYS A 245 21.38 -16.82 39.97
CA LYS A 245 21.98 -18.11 39.57
C LYS A 245 21.23 -19.34 40.07
N ASN A 246 20.51 -19.25 41.18
CA ASN A 246 19.78 -20.37 41.75
C ASN A 246 18.34 -20.35 41.22
N LYS A 247 18.02 -21.20 40.25
CA LYS A 247 16.68 -21.25 39.64
C LYS A 247 16.06 -22.64 39.71
N ALA A 248 14.77 -22.71 40.01
CA ALA A 248 13.93 -23.87 39.76
C ALA A 248 13.63 -23.95 38.25
N THR A 249 13.38 -25.17 37.74
CA THR A 249 13.13 -25.38 36.30
C THR A 249 11.76 -26.01 36.10
N THR A 250 10.96 -25.41 35.20
CA THR A 250 9.68 -25.95 34.77
C THR A 250 9.75 -26.34 33.29
N PHE A 251 9.21 -27.50 32.95
CA PHE A 251 9.01 -27.95 31.58
C PHE A 251 7.53 -28.14 31.32
N VAL A 252 7.03 -27.63 30.20
CA VAL A 252 5.68 -27.90 29.69
C VAL A 252 5.85 -28.68 28.39
N VAL A 253 5.74 -30.00 28.46
CA VAL A 253 5.95 -30.88 27.30
C VAL A 253 4.61 -31.19 26.65
N ASN A 254 4.43 -30.75 25.41
CA ASN A 254 3.23 -31.06 24.63
C ASN A 254 3.25 -32.53 24.19
N VAL A 255 2.19 -33.26 24.50
CA VAL A 255 2.02 -34.70 24.22
C VAL A 255 0.61 -34.99 23.70
N THR A 256 0.36 -36.21 23.23
CA THR A 256 -1.00 -36.68 22.89
C THR A 256 -1.52 -37.78 23.80
N SER A 257 -0.64 -38.36 24.61
CA SER A 257 -0.97 -39.36 25.63
C SER A 257 -0.05 -39.20 26.83
N GLU A 258 -0.47 -39.74 27.98
CA GLU A 258 0.40 -39.77 29.16
C GLU A 258 1.68 -40.58 28.88
N PRO A 259 2.88 -40.05 29.17
CA PRO A 259 4.12 -40.80 29.01
C PRO A 259 4.22 -42.00 29.94
N LYS A 260 5.03 -42.99 29.53
CA LYS A 260 5.29 -44.21 30.32
C LYS A 260 6.23 -43.97 31.50
N GLY A 261 7.02 -42.89 31.47
CA GLY A 261 7.94 -42.55 32.56
C GLY A 261 8.62 -41.20 32.35
N ILE A 262 9.00 -40.59 33.47
CA ILE A 262 9.69 -39.30 33.50
C ILE A 262 10.91 -39.44 34.41
N GLU A 263 12.08 -39.11 33.88
CA GLU A 263 13.36 -39.15 34.60
C GLU A 263 14.09 -37.84 34.38
N ALA A 264 14.80 -37.37 35.41
CA ALA A 264 15.62 -36.17 35.29
C ALA A 264 16.92 -36.28 36.09
N GLU A 265 17.92 -35.53 35.65
CA GLU A 265 19.21 -35.40 36.30
C GLU A 265 19.56 -33.91 36.43
N ILE A 266 20.08 -33.50 37.59
CA ILE A 266 20.65 -32.18 37.85
C ILE A 266 22.13 -32.38 38.17
N GLY A 267 23.00 -31.88 37.30
CA GLY A 267 24.42 -32.27 37.30
C GLY A 267 24.54 -33.78 37.10
N ASN A 268 25.11 -34.48 38.09
CA ASN A 268 25.25 -35.94 38.09
C ASN A 268 24.23 -36.64 39.02
N GLN A 269 23.26 -35.91 39.58
CA GLN A 269 22.30 -36.45 40.55
C GLN A 269 20.95 -36.73 39.90
N LYS A 270 20.45 -37.96 40.05
CA LYS A 270 19.10 -38.34 39.63
C LYS A 270 18.05 -37.71 40.53
N VAL A 271 16.96 -37.24 39.93
CA VAL A 271 15.83 -36.62 40.63
C VAL A 271 14.75 -37.67 40.91
N LYS A 272 14.28 -37.72 42.15
CA LYS A 272 13.09 -38.48 42.54
C LYS A 272 11.86 -37.59 42.39
N PHE A 273 10.87 -38.05 41.63
CA PHE A 273 9.64 -37.31 41.35
C PHE A 273 8.46 -37.77 42.20
N THR A 274 7.59 -36.82 42.53
CA THR A 274 6.21 -37.07 42.98
C THR A 274 5.23 -36.73 41.86
N LYS A 275 4.33 -37.65 41.51
CA LYS A 275 3.23 -37.39 40.57
C LYS A 275 2.12 -36.63 41.31
N ALA A 276 1.87 -35.39 40.92
CA ALA A 276 0.78 -34.58 41.44
C ALA A 276 -0.56 -34.99 40.81
N LYS A 277 -1.67 -34.71 41.50
CA LYS A 277 -3.05 -34.93 41.05
C LYS A 277 -3.68 -33.68 40.43
N SER A 278 -3.08 -32.51 40.63
CA SER A 278 -3.50 -31.23 40.06
C SER A 278 -2.33 -30.27 39.89
N LEU A 279 -2.54 -29.19 39.14
CA LEU A 279 -1.58 -28.08 39.06
C LEU A 279 -1.32 -27.43 40.42
N ASP A 280 -2.35 -27.31 41.27
CA ASP A 280 -2.20 -26.75 42.62
C ASP A 280 -1.30 -27.62 43.50
N GLU A 281 -1.47 -28.95 43.45
CA GLU A 281 -0.55 -29.86 44.16
C GLU A 281 0.87 -29.75 43.60
N LEU A 282 1.02 -29.73 42.27
CA LEU A 282 2.34 -29.58 41.64
C LEU A 282 3.05 -28.29 42.08
N ALA A 283 2.31 -27.19 42.25
CA ALA A 283 2.86 -25.91 42.67
C ALA A 283 3.55 -26.00 44.05
N THR A 284 3.07 -26.88 44.94
CA THR A 284 3.66 -27.11 46.28
C THR A 284 4.91 -27.99 46.28
N LEU A 285 5.13 -28.77 45.23
CA LEU A 285 6.24 -29.72 45.16
C LEU A 285 7.54 -29.04 44.75
N GLN A 286 8.69 -29.56 45.22
CA GLN A 286 10.01 -29.17 44.71
C GLN A 286 10.37 -29.95 43.44
N ASN A 287 10.19 -31.28 43.47
CA ASN A 287 10.39 -32.18 42.34
C ASN A 287 9.09 -32.94 42.09
N GLY A 288 8.36 -32.59 41.03
CA GLY A 288 7.09 -33.24 40.72
C GLY A 288 6.71 -33.14 39.26
N TYR A 289 5.68 -33.89 38.87
CA TYR A 289 5.06 -33.74 37.55
C TYR A 289 3.55 -33.93 37.60
N PHE A 290 2.85 -33.35 36.64
CA PHE A 290 1.42 -33.49 36.43
C PHE A 290 1.14 -33.75 34.94
N TYR A 291 0.27 -34.71 34.65
CA TYR A 291 -0.28 -34.91 33.31
C TYR A 291 -1.63 -34.20 33.22
N ASP A 292 -1.67 -33.12 32.46
CA ASP A 292 -2.89 -32.39 32.16
C ASP A 292 -3.47 -32.91 30.84
N ALA A 293 -4.54 -33.69 30.93
CA ALA A 293 -5.18 -34.30 29.78
C ALA A 293 -6.00 -33.32 28.93
N ALA A 294 -6.40 -32.18 29.48
CA ALA A 294 -7.23 -31.19 28.79
C ALA A 294 -6.96 -29.77 29.31
N PRO A 295 -5.78 -29.20 29.02
CA PRO A 295 -5.44 -27.85 29.49
C PRO A 295 -6.44 -26.82 28.99
N ASN A 296 -7.00 -26.01 29.89
CA ASN A 296 -7.84 -24.87 29.54
C ASN A 296 -7.00 -23.59 29.45
N LEU A 297 -6.92 -23.02 28.25
CA LEU A 297 -6.16 -21.80 27.99
C LEU A 297 -6.90 -20.51 28.38
N ASN A 298 -8.21 -20.56 28.64
CA ASN A 298 -8.97 -19.39 29.06
C ASN A 298 -8.80 -19.13 30.57
N GLN A 299 -7.64 -18.61 30.95
CA GLN A 299 -7.26 -18.42 32.36
C GLN A 299 -7.44 -16.98 32.85
N PHE A 300 -7.59 -16.01 31.93
CA PHE A 300 -7.59 -14.58 32.26
C PHE A 300 -8.90 -13.87 31.91
N ALA A 301 -9.98 -14.62 31.66
CA ALA A 301 -11.30 -14.02 31.51
C ALA A 301 -11.76 -13.35 32.81
N THR A 302 -12.56 -12.30 32.69
CA THR A 302 -13.16 -11.63 33.85
C THR A 302 -14.11 -12.62 34.54
N ALA A 303 -13.89 -12.87 35.83
CA ALA A 303 -14.71 -13.80 36.60
C ALA A 303 -16.20 -13.44 36.52
N GLY A 304 -17.05 -14.43 36.28
CA GLY A 304 -18.50 -14.26 36.11
C GLY A 304 -18.96 -13.76 34.74
N SER A 305 -18.07 -13.32 33.85
CA SER A 305 -18.43 -12.96 32.47
C SER A 305 -18.86 -14.18 31.65
N ASP A 306 -19.64 -13.98 30.59
CA ASP A 306 -20.01 -15.07 29.69
C ASP A 306 -18.80 -15.70 29.00
N PHE A 307 -17.78 -14.91 28.67
CA PHE A 307 -16.56 -15.44 28.07
C PHE A 307 -15.79 -16.35 29.03
N ALA A 308 -15.88 -16.15 30.35
CA ALA A 308 -15.25 -17.05 31.32
C ALA A 308 -15.81 -18.48 31.29
N LYS A 309 -16.99 -18.70 30.70
CA LYS A 309 -17.59 -20.03 30.49
C LYS A 309 -17.03 -20.74 29.25
N THR A 310 -16.32 -20.02 28.39
CA THR A 310 -15.72 -20.59 27.18
C THR A 310 -14.49 -21.43 27.56
N ILE A 311 -14.53 -22.73 27.25
CA ILE A 311 -13.40 -23.64 27.46
C ILE A 311 -12.55 -23.67 26.20
N ILE A 312 -11.28 -23.27 26.30
CA ILE A 312 -10.32 -23.34 25.21
C ILE A 312 -9.39 -24.52 25.49
N THR A 313 -9.75 -25.70 24.98
CA THR A 313 -9.01 -26.95 25.24
C THR A 313 -7.84 -27.10 24.28
N LYS A 314 -6.62 -27.19 24.82
CA LYS A 314 -5.40 -27.53 24.07
C LYS A 314 -5.15 -29.04 24.07
N ASN A 315 -4.19 -29.52 23.28
CA ASN A 315 -3.64 -30.88 23.40
C ASN A 315 -3.15 -31.17 24.83
N PRO A 316 -3.09 -32.46 25.24
CA PRO A 316 -2.53 -32.85 26.52
C PRO A 316 -1.10 -32.33 26.74
N GLN A 317 -0.75 -32.09 28.00
CA GLN A 317 0.56 -31.60 28.41
C GLN A 317 1.07 -32.35 29.63
N VAL A 318 2.39 -32.46 29.74
CA VAL A 318 3.07 -32.92 30.95
C VAL A 318 3.87 -31.76 31.50
N ILE A 319 3.49 -31.30 32.69
CA ILE A 319 4.22 -30.24 33.40
C ILE A 319 5.17 -30.91 34.39
N VAL A 320 6.46 -30.64 34.27
CA VAL A 320 7.51 -31.16 35.17
C VAL A 320 8.18 -30.00 35.88
N LYS A 321 8.25 -30.08 37.22
CA LYS A 321 8.93 -29.10 38.08
C LYS A 321 10.14 -29.76 38.73
N LEU A 322 11.28 -29.08 38.65
CA LEU A 322 12.54 -29.45 39.29
C LEU A 322 12.94 -28.42 40.33
N ALA A 323 13.57 -28.91 41.40
CA ALA A 323 14.07 -28.10 42.49
C ALA A 323 15.12 -27.08 42.01
N THR A 324 15.29 -26.04 42.82
CA THR A 324 16.28 -24.99 42.60
C THR A 324 17.70 -25.55 42.48
N THR A 325 18.45 -25.09 41.48
CA THR A 325 19.86 -25.43 41.30
C THR A 325 20.66 -24.24 40.79
N ASP A 326 21.98 -24.22 41.02
CA ASP A 326 22.88 -23.24 40.41
C ASP A 326 23.00 -23.52 38.92
N VAL A 327 22.36 -22.68 38.09
CA VAL A 327 22.27 -22.86 36.64
C VAL A 327 23.60 -22.66 35.92
N THR A 328 24.58 -22.05 36.57
CA THR A 328 25.93 -21.85 35.99
C THR A 328 26.83 -23.07 36.19
N ALA A 329 26.52 -23.89 37.19
CA ALA A 329 27.29 -25.08 37.54
C ALA A 329 26.63 -26.38 37.09
N ASN A 330 25.30 -26.44 37.09
CA ASN A 330 24.56 -27.69 36.88
C ASN A 330 23.78 -27.69 35.56
N ARG A 331 24.17 -28.61 34.68
CA ARG A 331 23.35 -29.03 33.54
C ARG A 331 22.09 -29.74 34.04
N VAL A 332 20.98 -29.57 33.34
CA VAL A 332 19.72 -30.29 33.62
C VAL A 332 19.36 -31.17 32.43
N VAL A 333 18.98 -32.42 32.70
CA VAL A 333 18.54 -33.38 31.68
C VAL A 333 17.17 -33.92 32.08
N LEU A 334 16.22 -33.89 31.14
CA LEU A 334 14.89 -34.49 31.28
C LEU A 334 14.70 -35.56 30.20
N ARG A 335 14.19 -36.72 30.59
CA ARG A 335 13.84 -37.84 29.72
C ARG A 335 12.36 -38.18 29.88
N ILE A 336 11.64 -38.13 28.77
CA ILE A 336 10.23 -38.54 28.69
C ILE A 336 10.17 -39.85 27.91
N LYS A 337 9.89 -40.95 28.61
CA LYS A 337 9.79 -42.30 28.05
C LYS A 337 8.39 -42.55 27.51
N GLY A 338 8.28 -43.16 26.33
CA GLY A 338 6.99 -43.31 25.64
C GLY A 338 6.40 -41.96 25.24
N PHE A 339 7.26 -40.99 24.89
CA PHE A 339 6.85 -39.71 24.32
C PHE A 339 6.10 -39.94 23.00
N GLU A 340 4.91 -39.33 22.90
CA GLU A 340 4.12 -39.32 21.69
C GLU A 340 3.46 -37.94 21.52
N PHE A 341 3.59 -37.38 20.31
CA PHE A 341 2.83 -36.23 19.85
C PHE A 341 2.29 -36.52 18.45
N LYS A 342 1.18 -37.27 18.40
CA LYS A 342 0.48 -37.66 17.16
C LYS A 342 -1.00 -37.31 17.25
N PRO A 343 -1.35 -36.01 17.13
CA PRO A 343 -2.74 -35.59 17.28
C PRO A 343 -3.57 -36.19 16.15
N ALA A 344 -4.82 -36.56 16.46
CA ALA A 344 -5.73 -37.04 15.44
C ALA A 344 -6.02 -35.92 14.42
N ASP A 345 -5.90 -36.22 13.13
CA ASP A 345 -6.27 -35.30 12.07
C ASP A 345 -7.80 -35.19 12.00
N LYS A 346 -8.34 -34.05 12.41
CA LYS A 346 -9.79 -33.79 12.39
C LYS A 346 -10.31 -33.38 11.01
N SER A 347 -9.41 -33.14 10.05
CA SER A 347 -9.77 -32.83 8.66
C SER A 347 -9.92 -34.09 7.79
N LEU A 348 -9.40 -35.24 8.24
CA LEU A 348 -9.44 -36.51 7.52
C LEU A 348 -10.27 -37.55 8.29
N ILE A 349 -11.57 -37.61 7.99
CA ILE A 349 -12.54 -38.41 8.75
C ILE A 349 -13.09 -39.55 7.89
N THR A 350 -13.44 -39.26 6.63
CA THR A 350 -14.25 -40.16 5.81
C THR A 350 -13.42 -41.26 5.17
N LEU A 351 -13.92 -42.49 5.22
CA LEU A 351 -13.36 -43.65 4.52
C LEU A 351 -14.16 -43.94 3.24
N GLY A 352 -13.48 -44.47 2.22
CA GLY A 352 -14.10 -44.91 0.96
C GLY A 352 -13.35 -44.41 -0.27
N THR A 353 -13.71 -44.97 -1.43
CA THR A 353 -13.11 -44.59 -2.72
C THR A 353 -13.50 -43.17 -3.12
N LEU A 354 -12.55 -42.45 -3.72
CA LEU A 354 -12.74 -41.11 -4.26
C LEU A 354 -12.73 -41.16 -5.78
N ALA A 355 -13.76 -40.58 -6.40
CA ALA A 355 -13.76 -40.35 -7.84
C ALA A 355 -12.99 -39.07 -8.18
N THR A 356 -12.38 -39.03 -9.37
CA THR A 356 -11.79 -37.80 -9.91
C THR A 356 -12.85 -36.70 -10.00
N PRO A 357 -12.56 -35.46 -9.56
CA PRO A 357 -13.52 -34.36 -9.60
C PRO A 357 -14.10 -34.10 -11.01
N ALA A 358 -15.41 -34.27 -11.15
CA ALA A 358 -16.11 -34.09 -12.42
C ALA A 358 -16.49 -32.62 -12.67
N LEU A 359 -16.63 -32.27 -13.96
CA LEU A 359 -16.97 -30.92 -14.43
C LEU A 359 -16.06 -29.82 -13.85
N ALA A 360 -14.80 -30.16 -13.56
CA ALA A 360 -13.79 -29.20 -13.16
C ALA A 360 -13.53 -28.22 -14.31
N LYS A 361 -14.03 -26.99 -14.18
CA LYS A 361 -13.98 -25.98 -15.26
C LYS A 361 -13.90 -24.57 -14.70
N LEU A 362 -13.54 -23.65 -15.58
CA LEU A 362 -13.68 -22.22 -15.38
C LEU A 362 -14.84 -21.70 -16.24
N ALA A 363 -15.90 -21.16 -15.62
CA ALA A 363 -16.99 -20.54 -16.37
C ALA A 363 -16.59 -19.12 -16.79
N GLU A 364 -17.13 -18.63 -17.91
CA GLU A 364 -16.78 -17.31 -18.48
C GLU A 364 -16.98 -16.16 -17.49
N LYS A 365 -18.08 -16.20 -16.72
CA LYS A 365 -18.39 -15.20 -15.68
C LYS A 365 -17.37 -15.18 -14.51
N ASP A 366 -16.63 -16.27 -14.33
CA ASP A 366 -15.68 -16.49 -13.24
C ASP A 366 -14.22 -16.27 -13.73
N ARG A 367 -14.07 -15.77 -14.97
CA ARG A 367 -12.83 -15.38 -15.63
C ARG A 367 -12.71 -13.86 -15.66
N LYS A 368 -11.86 -13.29 -14.81
CA LYS A 368 -11.61 -11.83 -14.78
C LYS A 368 -10.17 -11.53 -15.13
N ALA A 369 -9.84 -10.24 -15.25
CA ALA A 369 -8.49 -9.82 -15.63
C ALA A 369 -7.41 -10.23 -14.62
N PHE A 370 -7.75 -10.24 -13.32
CA PHE A 370 -6.77 -10.48 -12.25
C PHE A 370 -7.15 -11.67 -11.37
N THR A 371 -8.25 -12.38 -11.68
CA THR A 371 -8.73 -13.49 -10.87
C THR A 371 -9.28 -14.62 -11.72
N LEU A 372 -9.09 -15.85 -11.26
CA LEU A 372 -9.70 -17.05 -11.82
C LEU A 372 -10.34 -17.86 -10.69
N GLN A 373 -11.59 -18.27 -10.86
CA GLN A 373 -12.31 -19.05 -9.86
C GLN A 373 -12.81 -20.38 -10.46
N PRO A 374 -11.98 -21.45 -10.49
CA PRO A 374 -12.43 -22.78 -10.89
C PRO A 374 -13.55 -23.30 -9.99
N SER A 375 -14.39 -24.16 -10.56
CA SER A 375 -15.47 -24.87 -9.86
C SER A 375 -15.60 -26.31 -10.34
N TRP A 376 -16.13 -27.18 -9.48
CA TRP A 376 -16.29 -28.62 -9.75
C TRP A 376 -17.53 -29.19 -9.05
N MET A 377 -17.92 -30.40 -9.41
CA MET A 377 -18.98 -31.12 -8.69
C MET A 377 -18.45 -31.69 -7.37
N LYS A 378 -19.30 -31.70 -6.34
CA LYS A 378 -18.98 -32.36 -5.07
C LYS A 378 -18.67 -33.84 -5.28
N VAL A 379 -17.52 -34.30 -4.80
CA VAL A 379 -17.11 -35.70 -4.82
C VAL A 379 -17.64 -36.41 -3.57
N LYS A 380 -18.31 -37.54 -3.74
CA LYS A 380 -18.77 -38.38 -2.63
C LYS A 380 -17.57 -38.87 -1.82
N ASN A 381 -17.71 -38.89 -0.49
CA ASN A 381 -16.66 -39.29 0.46
C ASN A 381 -15.44 -38.35 0.56
N ALA A 382 -15.41 -37.22 -0.15
CA ALA A 382 -14.34 -36.24 -0.01
C ALA A 382 -14.51 -35.44 1.30
N ASP A 383 -13.46 -35.36 2.09
CA ASP A 383 -13.39 -34.48 3.26
C ASP A 383 -13.02 -33.06 2.83
N PHE A 384 -12.10 -32.94 1.87
CA PHE A 384 -11.70 -31.67 1.23
C PHE A 384 -11.09 -31.91 -0.16
N TYR A 385 -10.67 -30.83 -0.81
CA TYR A 385 -9.97 -30.83 -2.10
C TYR A 385 -8.59 -30.20 -1.99
N GLU A 386 -7.72 -30.61 -2.91
CA GLU A 386 -6.42 -29.98 -3.12
C GLU A 386 -6.32 -29.46 -4.55
N ILE A 387 -5.68 -28.29 -4.71
CA ILE A 387 -5.32 -27.73 -6.00
C ILE A 387 -3.82 -27.46 -6.06
N THR A 388 -3.11 -27.93 -7.08
CA THR A 388 -1.76 -27.45 -7.37
C THR A 388 -1.82 -26.25 -8.32
N PHE A 389 -1.13 -25.17 -7.97
CA PHE A 389 -0.97 -23.98 -8.80
C PHE A 389 0.45 -23.43 -8.63
N ASN A 390 1.18 -23.26 -9.74
CA ASN A 390 2.59 -22.83 -9.75
C ASN A 390 3.45 -23.60 -8.73
N ASP A 391 3.40 -24.94 -8.79
CA ASP A 391 4.11 -25.86 -7.90
C ASP A 391 3.76 -25.78 -6.39
N MET A 392 2.73 -25.02 -6.03
CA MET A 392 2.22 -24.92 -4.66
C MET A 392 0.92 -25.71 -4.49
N ILE A 393 0.82 -26.50 -3.41
CA ILE A 393 -0.41 -27.21 -3.05
C ILE A 393 -1.28 -26.30 -2.18
N TYR A 394 -2.48 -26.00 -2.64
CA TYR A 394 -3.57 -25.42 -1.87
C TYR A 394 -4.43 -26.55 -1.33
N SER A 395 -4.49 -26.70 -0.02
CA SER A 395 -5.12 -27.82 0.67
C SER A 395 -6.29 -27.37 1.54
N THR A 396 -6.96 -28.35 2.14
CA THR A 396 -8.10 -28.19 3.05
C THR A 396 -9.26 -27.36 2.48
N ILE A 397 -9.39 -27.32 1.15
CA ILE A 397 -10.48 -26.61 0.46
C ILE A 397 -11.76 -27.41 0.66
N LYS A 398 -12.72 -26.88 1.44
CA LYS A 398 -14.01 -27.55 1.73
C LYS A 398 -15.11 -27.16 0.75
N ASP A 399 -14.98 -26.01 0.10
CA ASP A 399 -15.91 -25.53 -0.92
C ASP A 399 -15.69 -26.25 -2.27
N THR A 400 -16.64 -26.13 -3.20
CA THR A 400 -16.57 -26.71 -4.57
C THR A 400 -16.08 -25.69 -5.61
N THR A 401 -15.46 -24.63 -5.12
CA THR A 401 -14.86 -23.56 -5.91
C THR A 401 -13.74 -22.93 -5.11
N PHE A 402 -12.75 -22.36 -5.79
CA PHE A 402 -11.63 -21.69 -5.13
C PHE A 402 -11.18 -20.49 -5.96
N LEU A 403 -11.03 -19.33 -5.32
CA LEU A 403 -10.64 -18.08 -5.99
C LEU A 403 -9.12 -17.93 -5.94
N PHE A 404 -8.49 -17.83 -7.11
CA PHE A 404 -7.12 -17.35 -7.27
C PHE A 404 -7.16 -15.87 -7.67
N ASP A 405 -6.43 -15.04 -6.95
CA ASP A 405 -6.31 -13.60 -7.17
C ASP A 405 -4.86 -13.16 -7.47
N GLY A 406 -4.66 -11.87 -7.74
CA GLY A 406 -3.34 -11.32 -8.04
C GLY A 406 -2.71 -11.85 -9.33
N LEU A 407 -3.53 -12.38 -10.25
CA LEU A 407 -3.07 -12.94 -11.52
C LEU A 407 -2.80 -11.82 -12.54
N LYS A 408 -1.99 -12.12 -13.55
CA LYS A 408 -1.73 -11.20 -14.66
C LYS A 408 -2.87 -11.29 -15.68
N PRO A 409 -3.33 -10.17 -16.26
CA PRO A 409 -4.29 -10.18 -17.38
C PRO A 409 -3.76 -10.94 -18.60
N GLU A 410 -4.69 -11.45 -19.40
CA GLU A 410 -4.42 -12.15 -20.67
C GLU A 410 -3.38 -13.27 -20.59
N THR A 411 -3.22 -13.87 -19.41
CA THR A 411 -2.17 -14.86 -19.11
C THR A 411 -2.79 -16.23 -18.90
N GLY A 412 -2.22 -17.26 -19.54
CA GLY A 412 -2.65 -18.65 -19.40
C GLY A 412 -2.10 -19.29 -18.12
N TYR A 413 -2.96 -20.05 -17.44
CA TYR A 413 -2.66 -20.75 -16.19
C TYR A 413 -3.19 -22.19 -16.23
N GLU A 414 -2.47 -23.09 -15.54
CA GLU A 414 -2.89 -24.47 -15.30
C GLU A 414 -3.07 -24.71 -13.79
N PHE A 415 -4.15 -25.41 -13.45
CA PHE A 415 -4.45 -25.90 -12.11
C PHE A 415 -4.62 -27.41 -12.18
N LYS A 416 -4.21 -28.16 -11.16
CA LYS A 416 -4.58 -29.57 -11.02
C LYS A 416 -5.37 -29.75 -9.75
N LEU A 417 -6.54 -30.39 -9.83
CA LEU A 417 -7.49 -30.57 -8.73
C LEU A 417 -7.61 -32.06 -8.36
N ARG A 418 -7.71 -32.39 -7.08
CA ARG A 418 -8.07 -33.74 -6.59
C ARG A 418 -8.94 -33.68 -5.34
N ALA A 419 -9.68 -34.75 -5.10
CA ALA A 419 -10.39 -34.96 -3.83
C ALA A 419 -9.49 -35.68 -2.82
N VAL A 420 -9.68 -35.41 -1.52
CA VAL A 420 -8.90 -36.02 -0.43
C VAL A 420 -9.85 -36.46 0.69
N ASN A 421 -9.54 -37.60 1.31
CA ASN A 421 -10.19 -38.12 2.51
C ASN A 421 -9.20 -38.97 3.33
N LYS A 422 -9.68 -39.56 4.43
CA LYS A 422 -8.85 -40.39 5.31
C LYS A 422 -8.20 -41.60 4.63
N ALA A 423 -8.79 -42.14 3.57
CA ALA A 423 -8.26 -43.29 2.84
C ALA A 423 -7.18 -42.91 1.81
N GLY A 424 -7.08 -41.63 1.44
CA GLY A 424 -6.10 -41.14 0.48
C GLY A 424 -6.66 -40.02 -0.40
N TYR A 425 -6.35 -40.08 -1.69
CA TYR A 425 -6.71 -39.05 -2.65
C TYR A 425 -7.15 -39.66 -3.99
N SER A 426 -7.96 -38.93 -4.75
CA SER A 426 -8.27 -39.28 -6.14
C SER A 426 -7.09 -38.95 -7.07
N ASP A 427 -7.19 -39.39 -8.33
CA ASP A 427 -6.34 -38.86 -9.40
C ASP A 427 -6.54 -37.34 -9.57
N TRP A 428 -5.52 -36.70 -10.14
CA TRP A 428 -5.56 -35.29 -10.52
C TRP A 428 -6.36 -35.06 -11.81
N VAL A 429 -7.09 -33.95 -11.87
CA VAL A 429 -7.68 -33.41 -13.11
C VAL A 429 -7.10 -32.03 -13.40
N SER A 430 -6.63 -31.81 -14.62
CA SER A 430 -6.11 -30.49 -15.06
C SER A 430 -7.25 -29.56 -15.49
N ILE A 431 -7.13 -28.29 -15.12
CA ILE A 431 -7.99 -27.18 -15.53
C ILE A 431 -7.06 -26.10 -16.10
N THR A 432 -7.28 -25.70 -17.34
CA THR A 432 -6.53 -24.60 -17.97
C THR A 432 -7.45 -23.42 -18.22
N ALA A 433 -6.96 -22.21 -17.97
CA ALA A 433 -7.70 -20.99 -18.28
C ALA A 433 -6.77 -19.80 -18.53
N GLN A 434 -7.25 -18.85 -19.32
CA GLN A 434 -6.60 -17.56 -19.53
C GLN A 434 -7.39 -16.47 -18.80
N THR A 435 -6.72 -15.56 -18.09
CA THR A 435 -7.37 -14.38 -17.53
C THR A 435 -7.91 -13.46 -18.63
N ALA A 436 -8.93 -12.66 -18.33
CA ALA A 436 -9.49 -11.70 -19.28
C ALA A 436 -8.53 -10.51 -19.52
N ALA A 437 -8.82 -9.68 -20.53
CA ALA A 437 -8.14 -8.41 -20.72
C ALA A 437 -8.41 -7.46 -19.55
N ASN A 438 -7.42 -6.63 -19.20
CA ASN A 438 -7.61 -5.60 -18.19
C ASN A 438 -8.61 -4.55 -18.72
N PRO A 439 -9.80 -4.39 -18.11
CA PRO A 439 -10.82 -3.48 -18.62
C PRO A 439 -10.36 -2.02 -18.61
N LEU A 440 -9.35 -1.66 -17.82
CA LEU A 440 -8.79 -0.32 -17.70
C LEU A 440 -7.41 -0.17 -18.36
N GLN A 441 -6.99 -1.12 -19.20
CA GLN A 441 -5.66 -1.10 -19.86
C GLN A 441 -5.38 0.20 -20.60
N PHE A 442 -6.40 0.75 -21.26
CA PHE A 442 -6.29 1.96 -22.09
C PHE A 442 -6.93 3.18 -21.43
N ALA A 443 -7.29 3.10 -20.14
CA ALA A 443 -7.75 4.25 -19.38
C ALA A 443 -6.56 5.19 -19.10
N ILE A 444 -6.72 6.46 -19.45
CA ILE A 444 -5.73 7.52 -19.26
C ILE A 444 -5.64 7.83 -17.75
N LYS A 445 -4.42 7.86 -17.23
CA LYS A 445 -4.12 8.12 -15.81
C LYS A 445 -3.57 9.52 -15.62
N GLY A 446 -3.69 10.05 -14.39
CA GLY A 446 -3.14 11.36 -14.03
C GLY A 446 -3.96 12.56 -14.53
N ILE A 447 -5.22 12.33 -14.90
CA ILE A 447 -6.14 13.39 -15.32
C ILE A 447 -6.33 14.37 -14.15
N VAL A 448 -6.20 15.66 -14.44
CA VAL A 448 -6.51 16.73 -13.48
C VAL A 448 -7.74 17.45 -13.96
N ALA A 449 -8.75 17.58 -13.10
CA ALA A 449 -10.01 18.21 -13.46
C ALA A 449 -10.32 19.43 -12.60
N THR A 450 -11.01 20.39 -13.20
CA THR A 450 -11.68 21.50 -12.50
C THR A 450 -13.17 21.42 -12.75
N THR A 451 -13.96 22.02 -11.85
CA THR A 451 -15.41 22.13 -12.00
C THR A 451 -15.87 23.53 -11.62
N THR A 452 -16.90 24.04 -12.31
CA THR A 452 -17.54 25.32 -11.96
C THR A 452 -18.50 25.17 -10.78
N ALA A 453 -18.92 23.94 -10.45
CA ALA A 453 -19.70 23.66 -9.26
C ALA A 453 -18.83 23.70 -8.00
N GLU A 454 -19.39 24.18 -6.90
CA GLU A 454 -18.72 24.14 -5.61
C GLU A 454 -18.67 22.70 -5.10
N ASN A 455 -17.50 22.22 -4.66
CA ASN A 455 -17.33 20.87 -4.14
C ASN A 455 -17.81 20.76 -2.68
N GLN A 456 -18.29 19.57 -2.30
CA GLN A 456 -18.51 19.22 -0.90
C GLN A 456 -17.16 19.04 -0.18
N GLY A 457 -17.06 19.53 1.06
CA GLY A 457 -15.84 19.40 1.87
C GLY A 457 -15.37 17.95 1.98
N GLY A 458 -14.10 17.69 1.69
CA GLY A 458 -13.51 16.35 1.68
C GLY A 458 -13.92 15.46 0.50
N SER A 459 -14.72 15.95 -0.45
CA SER A 459 -15.20 15.21 -1.63
C SER A 459 -14.97 16.03 -2.91
N GLY A 460 -13.70 16.36 -3.18
CA GLY A 460 -13.28 17.15 -4.34
C GLY A 460 -13.35 16.39 -5.66
N ILE A 461 -13.38 17.13 -6.77
CA ILE A 461 -13.50 16.59 -8.14
C ILE A 461 -12.36 15.61 -8.53
N ASN A 462 -11.21 15.72 -7.87
CA ASN A 462 -10.07 14.82 -8.07
C ASN A 462 -10.41 13.34 -7.81
N LYS A 463 -11.41 13.07 -6.97
CA LYS A 463 -11.92 11.73 -6.68
C LYS A 463 -12.55 11.03 -7.88
N MET A 464 -12.99 11.78 -8.89
CA MET A 464 -13.51 11.18 -10.13
C MET A 464 -12.40 10.64 -11.05
N PHE A 465 -11.13 10.72 -10.68
CA PHE A 465 -10.00 10.40 -11.56
C PHE A 465 -8.83 9.74 -10.84
N ASP A 466 -9.01 9.28 -9.60
CA ASP A 466 -7.94 8.70 -8.77
C ASP A 466 -7.87 7.17 -8.85
N PHE A 467 -8.77 6.54 -9.61
CA PHE A 467 -8.89 5.09 -9.79
C PHE A 467 -9.25 4.36 -8.47
N ASP A 468 -9.83 5.09 -7.50
CA ASP A 468 -10.35 4.58 -6.24
C ASP A 468 -11.88 4.60 -6.25
N GLU A 469 -12.45 3.50 -6.75
CA GLU A 469 -13.88 3.27 -6.85
C GLU A 469 -14.64 3.22 -5.50
N ASP A 470 -13.95 3.21 -4.35
CA ASP A 470 -14.55 3.19 -3.01
C ASP A 470 -14.87 4.60 -2.49
N ASN A 471 -14.27 5.62 -3.09
CA ASN A 471 -14.49 7.00 -2.71
C ASN A 471 -15.46 7.72 -3.69
N VAL A 472 -15.92 8.93 -3.32
CA VAL A 472 -16.97 9.65 -4.06
C VAL A 472 -16.69 11.14 -4.11
N TRP A 473 -16.85 11.72 -5.31
CA TRP A 473 -17.03 13.15 -5.52
C TRP A 473 -18.50 13.56 -5.35
N HIS A 474 -18.74 14.73 -4.77
CA HIS A 474 -20.07 15.33 -4.68
C HIS A 474 -19.99 16.86 -4.72
N THR A 475 -20.90 17.51 -5.43
CA THR A 475 -21.11 18.96 -5.38
C THR A 475 -21.66 19.38 -4.01
N LYS A 476 -21.55 20.65 -3.61
CA LYS A 476 -21.89 21.09 -2.25
C LYS A 476 -23.37 20.83 -1.90
N TRP A 477 -23.60 20.22 -0.73
CA TRP A 477 -24.95 20.02 -0.21
C TRP A 477 -25.67 21.34 0.04
N GLY A 478 -26.99 21.35 -0.18
CA GLY A 478 -27.86 22.50 0.05
C GLY A 478 -27.75 23.60 -1.01
N LYS A 479 -26.99 23.39 -2.09
CA LYS A 479 -26.83 24.35 -3.21
C LYS A 479 -27.10 23.66 -4.54
N ASN A 480 -28.09 24.15 -5.28
CA ASN A 480 -28.30 23.71 -6.66
C ASN A 480 -27.06 24.09 -7.48
N SER A 481 -26.43 23.09 -8.08
CA SER A 481 -25.17 23.23 -8.81
C SER A 481 -25.35 23.10 -10.33
N ILE A 482 -26.57 22.80 -10.81
CA ILE A 482 -26.86 22.65 -12.24
C ILE A 482 -27.30 24.01 -12.84
N PRO A 483 -26.81 24.41 -14.04
CA PRO A 483 -25.79 23.72 -14.83
C PRO A 483 -24.38 23.97 -14.30
N PHE A 484 -23.48 23.01 -14.53
CA PHE A 484 -22.05 23.18 -14.27
C PHE A 484 -21.21 22.53 -15.37
N GLU A 485 -19.92 22.85 -15.37
CA GLU A 485 -18.95 22.29 -16.27
C GLU A 485 -17.84 21.56 -15.48
N VAL A 486 -17.32 20.49 -16.06
CA VAL A 486 -16.09 19.82 -15.64
C VAL A 486 -15.11 19.91 -16.79
N VAL A 487 -13.93 20.47 -16.56
CA VAL A 487 -12.85 20.53 -17.54
C VAL A 487 -11.73 19.61 -17.09
N MET A 488 -11.44 18.59 -17.90
CA MET A 488 -10.39 17.62 -17.72
C MET A 488 -9.16 18.02 -18.52
N ASP A 489 -8.01 18.07 -17.86
CA ASP A 489 -6.68 18.12 -18.44
C ASP A 489 -6.11 16.69 -18.39
N LEU A 490 -5.94 16.08 -19.58
CA LEU A 490 -5.48 14.71 -19.71
C LEU A 490 -3.98 14.55 -19.49
N LYS A 491 -3.24 15.66 -19.29
CA LYS A 491 -1.78 15.72 -19.16
C LYS A 491 -0.99 15.14 -20.33
N SER A 492 -1.70 14.74 -21.38
CA SER A 492 -1.18 14.19 -22.61
C SER A 492 -2.24 14.35 -23.69
N THR A 493 -1.79 14.49 -24.93
CA THR A 493 -2.61 14.45 -26.12
C THR A 493 -2.83 12.99 -26.52
N ASN A 494 -4.09 12.59 -26.64
CA ASN A 494 -4.50 11.20 -26.87
C ASN A 494 -5.55 11.12 -27.98
N GLN A 495 -5.54 10.02 -28.73
CA GLN A 495 -6.66 9.65 -29.60
C GLN A 495 -7.77 9.03 -28.73
N LEU A 496 -8.90 9.72 -28.57
CA LEU A 496 -9.93 9.36 -27.60
C LEU A 496 -10.89 8.28 -28.12
N GLU A 497 -11.16 7.24 -27.33
CA GLU A 497 -12.13 6.19 -27.66
C GLU A 497 -13.49 6.49 -27.02
N LYS A 498 -13.51 6.57 -25.68
CA LYS A 498 -14.74 6.69 -24.90
C LYS A 498 -14.50 7.27 -23.50
N ILE A 499 -15.58 7.65 -22.85
CA ILE A 499 -15.63 7.99 -21.42
C ILE A 499 -16.61 7.03 -20.73
N GLN A 500 -16.22 6.51 -19.57
CA GLN A 500 -17.10 5.79 -18.68
C GLN A 500 -17.32 6.56 -17.39
N TYR A 501 -18.56 6.81 -17.05
CA TYR A 501 -19.00 7.42 -15.79
C TYR A 501 -19.51 6.34 -14.85
N LEU A 502 -18.94 6.28 -13.65
CA LEU A 502 -19.35 5.39 -12.58
C LEU A 502 -20.16 6.20 -11.56
N PRO A 503 -21.49 6.00 -11.49
CA PRO A 503 -22.30 6.65 -10.47
C PRO A 503 -21.99 6.09 -9.08
N ARG A 504 -22.52 6.76 -8.04
CA ARG A 504 -22.53 6.24 -6.67
C ARG A 504 -23.20 4.86 -6.61
N ILE A 505 -22.76 4.01 -5.68
CA ILE A 505 -23.28 2.63 -5.50
C ILE A 505 -24.80 2.62 -5.29
N ASP A 506 -25.33 3.62 -4.58
CA ASP A 506 -26.77 3.77 -4.29
C ASP A 506 -27.58 4.34 -5.47
N GLY A 507 -26.92 4.83 -6.54
CA GLY A 507 -27.58 5.52 -7.66
C GLY A 507 -28.38 6.75 -7.23
N GLY A 508 -27.98 7.37 -6.10
CA GLY A 508 -28.75 8.39 -5.39
C GLY A 508 -28.60 9.82 -5.95
N ASN A 509 -28.56 10.80 -5.04
CA ASN A 509 -28.40 12.21 -5.42
C ASN A 509 -27.07 12.47 -6.13
N GLY A 510 -27.12 13.38 -7.11
CA GLY A 510 -26.00 13.82 -7.92
C GLY A 510 -25.68 12.97 -9.15
N VAL A 511 -26.40 11.86 -9.40
CA VAL A 511 -26.21 11.11 -10.65
C VAL A 511 -26.45 12.03 -11.85
N LEU A 512 -25.47 12.08 -12.76
CA LEU A 512 -25.52 12.91 -13.95
C LEU A 512 -26.53 12.33 -14.94
N LEU A 513 -27.46 13.16 -15.43
CA LEU A 513 -28.56 12.71 -16.29
C LEU A 513 -28.42 13.24 -17.71
N LYS A 514 -28.14 14.53 -17.89
CA LYS A 514 -28.06 15.14 -19.23
C LYS A 514 -26.92 16.14 -19.33
N GLY A 515 -26.36 16.26 -20.53
CA GLY A 515 -25.34 17.25 -20.82
C GLY A 515 -24.72 17.06 -22.19
N SER A 516 -23.59 17.73 -22.40
CA SER A 516 -22.79 17.67 -23.60
C SER A 516 -21.32 17.47 -23.29
N ILE A 517 -20.60 16.88 -24.24
CA ILE A 517 -19.16 16.66 -24.18
C ILE A 517 -18.52 17.40 -25.36
N SER A 518 -17.40 18.06 -25.09
CA SER A 518 -16.55 18.71 -26.07
C SER A 518 -15.09 18.40 -25.76
N TYR A 519 -14.22 18.54 -26.76
CA TYR A 519 -12.79 18.29 -26.61
C TYR A 519 -11.98 19.47 -27.16
N SER A 520 -10.72 19.56 -26.75
CA SER A 520 -9.80 20.61 -27.17
C SER A 520 -8.35 20.14 -27.15
N SER A 521 -7.52 20.71 -28.02
CA SER A 521 -6.06 20.52 -27.99
C SER A 521 -5.36 21.58 -27.15
N ASP A 522 -5.96 22.75 -26.96
CA ASP A 522 -5.32 23.95 -26.40
C ASP A 522 -6.08 24.59 -25.23
N LYS A 523 -7.23 24.00 -24.84
CA LYS A 523 -8.18 24.46 -23.80
C LYS A 523 -8.91 25.79 -24.16
N LEU A 524 -8.58 26.40 -25.29
CA LEU A 524 -9.17 27.67 -25.77
C LEU A 524 -10.26 27.39 -26.81
N ASN A 525 -9.96 26.54 -27.78
CA ASN A 525 -10.84 26.18 -28.87
C ASN A 525 -11.51 24.83 -28.59
N TRP A 526 -12.82 24.83 -28.38
CA TRP A 526 -13.60 23.66 -28.00
C TRP A 526 -14.42 23.13 -29.19
N VAL A 527 -14.25 21.86 -29.51
CA VAL A 527 -15.02 21.16 -30.55
C VAL A 527 -16.10 20.29 -29.91
N PRO A 528 -17.39 20.43 -30.28
CA PRO A 528 -18.45 19.57 -29.77
C PRO A 528 -18.23 18.10 -30.15
N ALA A 529 -18.36 17.19 -29.19
CA ALA A 529 -18.29 15.73 -29.39
C ALA A 529 -19.69 15.09 -29.47
N GLY A 530 -20.65 15.62 -28.71
CA GLY A 530 -22.03 15.12 -28.68
C GLY A 530 -22.72 15.37 -27.34
N ASN A 531 -23.97 14.92 -27.25
CA ASN A 531 -24.80 15.01 -26.04
C ASN A 531 -24.94 13.64 -25.39
N PHE A 532 -25.20 13.61 -24.08
CA PHE A 532 -25.58 12.40 -23.36
C PHE A 532 -26.92 12.57 -22.63
N GLU A 533 -27.66 11.46 -22.54
CA GLU A 533 -28.84 11.30 -21.69
C GLU A 533 -28.76 9.91 -21.03
N TRP A 534 -28.63 9.90 -19.70
CA TRP A 534 -28.34 8.72 -18.91
C TRP A 534 -29.44 8.43 -17.89
N ALA A 535 -29.72 7.14 -17.70
CA ALA A 535 -30.72 6.70 -16.73
C ALA A 535 -30.25 6.91 -15.27
N ARG A 536 -31.19 7.22 -14.38
CA ARG A 536 -30.97 7.26 -12.93
C ARG A 536 -30.84 5.85 -12.36
N ASN A 537 -29.63 5.30 -12.41
CA ASN A 537 -29.24 4.06 -11.74
C ASN A 537 -27.73 4.02 -11.51
N ASN A 538 -27.26 3.00 -10.79
CA ASN A 538 -25.84 2.81 -10.47
C ASN A 538 -25.02 2.09 -11.55
N SER A 539 -25.62 1.75 -12.70
CA SER A 539 -24.89 1.10 -13.79
C SER A 539 -23.87 2.07 -14.43
N ILE A 540 -22.78 1.53 -14.96
CA ILE A 540 -21.78 2.33 -15.70
C ILE A 540 -22.46 2.99 -16.90
N LYS A 541 -22.19 4.27 -17.13
CA LYS A 541 -22.65 5.01 -18.30
C LYS A 541 -21.47 5.21 -19.25
N THR A 542 -21.68 5.04 -20.55
CA THR A 542 -20.61 5.18 -21.56
C THR A 542 -20.99 6.25 -22.57
N PHE A 543 -20.01 7.09 -22.93
CA PHE A 543 -20.06 7.99 -24.07
C PHE A 543 -18.92 7.64 -25.02
N GLU A 544 -19.21 7.41 -26.29
CA GLU A 544 -18.21 7.04 -27.31
C GLU A 544 -17.90 8.23 -28.22
N PHE A 545 -16.61 8.46 -28.48
CA PHE A 545 -16.17 9.43 -29.45
C PHE A 545 -16.16 8.80 -30.85
N LYS A 546 -17.20 9.09 -31.65
CA LYS A 546 -17.42 8.45 -32.97
C LYS A 546 -16.23 8.54 -33.94
N ASP A 547 -15.56 9.69 -33.97
CA ASP A 547 -14.49 9.96 -34.94
C ASP A 547 -13.09 9.80 -34.34
N HIS A 548 -12.99 9.30 -33.11
CA HIS A 548 -11.73 9.14 -32.37
C HIS A 548 -10.81 10.36 -32.43
N PRO A 549 -11.27 11.54 -31.95
CA PRO A 549 -10.51 12.77 -32.06
C PRO A 549 -9.23 12.72 -31.22
N THR A 550 -8.23 13.46 -31.66
CA THR A 550 -7.01 13.69 -30.88
C THR A 550 -7.19 14.94 -30.02
N ALA A 551 -7.02 14.81 -28.71
CA ALA A 551 -7.23 15.92 -27.78
C ALA A 551 -6.38 15.79 -26.50
N GLY A 552 -6.05 16.92 -25.89
CA GLY A 552 -5.43 17.01 -24.56
C GLY A 552 -6.40 17.39 -23.45
N TYR A 553 -7.59 17.89 -23.81
CA TYR A 553 -8.60 18.36 -22.88
C TYR A 553 -9.99 17.87 -23.27
N ILE A 554 -10.82 17.62 -22.25
CA ILE A 554 -12.23 17.28 -22.39
C ILE A 554 -13.04 18.21 -21.50
N LYS A 555 -14.19 18.68 -21.97
CA LYS A 555 -15.15 19.44 -21.17
C LYS A 555 -16.50 18.75 -21.20
N ILE A 556 -17.04 18.49 -20.02
CA ILE A 556 -18.39 17.98 -19.81
C ILE A 556 -19.25 19.12 -19.26
N SER A 557 -20.24 19.56 -20.03
CA SER A 557 -21.23 20.55 -19.58
C SER A 557 -22.51 19.83 -19.17
N VAL A 558 -22.78 19.78 -17.88
CA VAL A 558 -23.92 19.05 -17.28
C VAL A 558 -25.11 19.99 -17.13
N THR A 559 -26.25 19.60 -17.70
CA THR A 559 -27.49 20.39 -17.71
C THR A 559 -28.61 19.77 -16.87
N ASP A 560 -28.47 18.50 -16.46
CA ASP A 560 -29.42 17.84 -15.56
C ASP A 560 -28.72 16.78 -14.70
N GLY A 561 -29.12 16.69 -13.43
CA GLY A 561 -28.55 15.81 -12.42
C GLY A 561 -29.51 15.60 -11.25
N VAL A 562 -29.51 14.42 -10.65
CA VAL A 562 -30.48 14.05 -9.61
C VAL A 562 -30.40 15.01 -8.42
N GLY A 563 -31.50 15.70 -8.14
CA GLY A 563 -31.62 16.64 -7.02
C GLY A 563 -30.90 17.98 -7.23
N GLY A 564 -30.48 18.30 -8.46
CA GLY A 564 -29.73 19.54 -8.75
C GLY A 564 -28.25 19.47 -8.37
N PHE A 565 -27.70 18.26 -8.22
CA PHE A 565 -26.31 18.01 -7.82
C PHE A 565 -25.54 17.26 -8.90
N GLY A 566 -24.21 17.23 -8.77
CA GLY A 566 -23.30 16.32 -9.47
C GLY A 566 -22.57 15.42 -8.46
N SER A 567 -22.43 14.14 -8.77
CA SER A 567 -21.70 13.17 -7.96
C SER A 567 -21.23 11.97 -8.78
N GLY A 568 -20.30 11.19 -8.25
CA GLY A 568 -19.84 9.96 -8.88
C GLY A 568 -18.67 9.34 -8.13
N ARG A 569 -18.32 8.12 -8.53
CA ARG A 569 -17.12 7.41 -8.09
C ARG A 569 -15.97 7.71 -9.04
N GLU A 570 -16.18 7.52 -10.34
CA GLU A 570 -15.11 7.64 -11.33
C GLU A 570 -15.57 8.15 -12.69
N PHE A 571 -14.63 8.76 -13.41
CA PHE A 571 -14.64 9.00 -14.84
C PHE A 571 -13.38 8.36 -15.45
N TYR A 572 -13.55 7.26 -16.16
CA TYR A 572 -12.47 6.69 -16.96
C TYR A 572 -12.52 7.25 -18.38
N VAL A 573 -11.46 7.91 -18.80
CA VAL A 573 -11.27 8.33 -20.20
C VAL A 573 -10.34 7.34 -20.88
N PHE A 574 -10.79 6.76 -21.98
CA PHE A 574 -10.04 5.76 -22.73
C PHE A 574 -9.43 6.34 -23.98
N LYS A 575 -8.20 5.94 -24.28
CA LYS A 575 -7.60 6.13 -25.59
C LYS A 575 -7.85 4.93 -26.50
N VAL A 576 -7.78 5.13 -27.80
CA VAL A 576 -7.88 4.05 -28.78
C VAL A 576 -6.75 3.04 -28.56
N PRO A 577 -7.06 1.73 -28.46
CA PRO A 577 -6.04 0.70 -28.31
C PRO A 577 -4.93 0.81 -29.38
N GLY A 578 -3.67 0.80 -28.95
CA GLY A 578 -2.51 0.90 -29.84
C GLY A 578 -2.13 2.33 -30.27
N SER A 579 -2.91 3.37 -29.94
CA SER A 579 -2.54 4.75 -30.26
C SER A 579 -1.43 5.28 -29.35
N SER A 580 -0.55 6.12 -29.88
CA SER A 580 0.45 6.87 -29.11
C SER A 580 -0.21 7.96 -28.26
N SER A 581 0.47 8.35 -27.18
CA SER A 581 0.12 9.48 -26.31
C SER A 581 1.32 10.43 -26.27
N PHE A 582 1.09 11.73 -26.37
CA PHE A 582 2.15 12.75 -26.43
C PHE A 582 2.01 13.72 -25.26
N ILE A 583 3.10 14.05 -24.57
CA ILE A 583 3.06 15.03 -23.48
C ILE A 583 3.25 16.42 -24.08
N SER A 584 2.33 17.35 -23.81
CA SER A 584 2.47 18.73 -24.32
C SER A 584 3.67 19.40 -23.66
N GLY A 585 4.61 19.89 -24.47
CA GLY A 585 5.87 20.48 -24.02
C GLY A 585 7.08 19.55 -24.02
N ASP A 586 6.88 18.24 -24.19
CA ASP A 586 7.95 17.25 -24.36
C ASP A 586 8.41 17.29 -25.82
N ILE A 587 9.27 18.26 -26.12
CA ILE A 587 9.67 18.59 -27.49
C ILE A 587 10.77 17.64 -27.99
N ASN A 588 11.52 17.02 -27.07
CA ASN A 588 12.54 16.03 -27.40
C ASN A 588 11.97 14.59 -27.47
N ASN A 589 10.71 14.39 -27.06
CA ASN A 589 9.95 13.15 -27.07
C ASN A 589 10.58 12.03 -26.22
N ASP A 590 11.18 12.39 -25.08
CA ASP A 590 11.74 11.46 -24.10
C ASP A 590 10.71 10.97 -23.06
N LYS A 591 9.47 11.46 -23.15
CA LYS A 591 8.31 11.17 -22.29
C LYS A 591 8.39 11.81 -20.92
N THR A 592 9.23 12.83 -20.75
CA THR A 592 9.32 13.64 -19.56
C THR A 592 9.24 15.13 -19.89
N ILE A 593 8.96 15.95 -18.88
CA ILE A 593 9.07 17.41 -19.01
C ILE A 593 10.19 17.83 -18.07
N ASP A 594 11.32 18.24 -18.64
CA ASP A 594 12.51 18.60 -17.86
C ASP A 594 13.24 19.84 -18.42
N GLU A 595 14.44 20.11 -17.90
CA GLU A 595 15.25 21.26 -18.31
C GLU A 595 15.77 21.12 -19.76
N ASN A 596 15.81 19.91 -20.34
CA ASN A 596 16.21 19.70 -21.73
C ASN A 596 15.12 20.20 -22.69
N ASP A 597 13.85 19.98 -22.34
CA ASP A 597 12.73 20.58 -23.08
C ASP A 597 12.79 22.09 -23.01
N LEU A 598 12.96 22.63 -21.80
CA LEU A 598 13.08 24.07 -21.64
C LEU A 598 14.28 24.60 -22.43
N THR A 599 15.43 23.92 -22.41
CA THR A 599 16.62 24.29 -23.20
C THR A 599 16.32 24.34 -24.70
N SER A 600 15.54 23.39 -25.22
CA SER A 600 15.07 23.42 -26.61
C SER A 600 14.21 24.65 -26.85
N TYR A 601 13.20 24.89 -26.02
CA TYR A 601 12.36 26.10 -26.10
C TYR A 601 13.16 27.40 -26.02
N ARG A 602 14.20 27.47 -25.16
CA ARG A 602 15.12 28.60 -25.09
C ARG A 602 15.79 28.84 -26.44
N ASN A 603 16.31 27.80 -27.10
CA ASN A 603 17.02 27.94 -28.38
C ASN A 603 16.11 28.40 -29.54
N TYR A 604 14.83 28.06 -29.49
CA TYR A 604 13.88 28.30 -30.58
C TYR A 604 12.89 29.43 -30.32
N THR A 605 12.94 30.08 -29.16
CA THR A 605 12.08 31.23 -28.80
C THR A 605 12.09 32.29 -29.89
N GLY A 606 10.93 32.60 -30.49
CA GLY A 606 10.79 33.56 -31.58
C GLY A 606 10.97 33.00 -33.00
N LEU A 607 11.28 31.71 -33.17
CA LEU A 607 11.18 31.05 -34.48
C LEU A 607 9.73 30.95 -34.92
N ARG A 608 9.49 31.07 -36.22
CA ARG A 608 8.14 31.00 -36.79
C ARG A 608 8.07 30.20 -38.07
N LYS A 609 6.85 29.79 -38.44
CA LYS A 609 6.61 29.04 -39.68
C LYS A 609 7.17 29.77 -40.90
N GLY A 610 7.96 29.05 -41.68
CA GLY A 610 8.72 29.56 -42.82
C GLY A 610 10.20 29.87 -42.52
N ASP A 611 10.63 29.82 -41.26
CA ASP A 611 12.06 29.75 -40.92
C ASP A 611 12.59 28.33 -41.20
N GLY A 612 13.83 28.24 -41.67
CA GLY A 612 14.43 26.96 -42.12
C GLY A 612 14.45 25.85 -41.07
N ASP A 613 14.49 26.21 -39.78
CA ASP A 613 14.52 25.26 -38.67
C ASP A 613 13.13 25.04 -38.01
N PHE A 614 12.06 25.65 -38.53
CA PHE A 614 10.74 25.57 -37.90
C PHE A 614 10.02 24.25 -38.20
N ASP A 615 10.13 23.75 -39.43
CA ASP A 615 9.45 22.52 -39.82
C ASP A 615 10.14 21.29 -39.20
N GLY A 616 9.35 20.28 -38.79
CA GLY A 616 9.85 19.11 -38.07
C GLY A 616 9.56 19.20 -36.56
N TYR A 617 10.51 18.82 -35.70
CA TYR A 617 10.26 18.73 -34.26
C TYR A 617 9.97 20.10 -33.60
N ILE A 618 10.42 21.21 -34.18
CA ILE A 618 10.10 22.56 -33.67
C ILE A 618 8.64 22.93 -33.89
N SER A 619 8.05 22.54 -35.02
CA SER A 619 6.61 22.74 -35.27
C SER A 619 5.71 21.95 -34.31
N ASN A 620 6.24 20.91 -33.67
CA ASN A 620 5.55 20.22 -32.56
C ASN A 620 5.66 21.02 -31.25
N GLY A 621 6.72 21.80 -31.10
CA GLY A 621 6.93 22.73 -29.98
C GLY A 621 6.03 23.96 -30.00
N ASP A 622 5.47 24.34 -31.16
CA ASP A 622 4.36 25.32 -31.25
C ASP A 622 3.07 24.62 -30.81
N ILE A 623 2.72 24.75 -29.52
CA ILE A 623 1.65 23.99 -28.87
C ILE A 623 0.30 24.60 -29.19
N ASN A 624 0.19 25.93 -29.19
CA ASN A 624 -1.06 26.64 -29.50
C ASN A 624 -1.32 26.78 -31.01
N LYS A 625 -0.39 26.33 -31.87
CA LYS A 625 -0.48 26.33 -33.33
C LYS A 625 -0.67 27.73 -33.91
N ASN A 626 -0.08 28.75 -33.28
CA ASN A 626 -0.14 30.13 -33.77
C ASN A 626 0.97 30.45 -34.78
N ASN A 627 1.82 29.48 -35.11
CA ASN A 627 2.97 29.56 -36.01
C ASN A 627 4.20 30.30 -35.44
N LEU A 628 4.32 30.46 -34.13
CA LEU A 628 5.41 31.15 -33.45
C LEU A 628 5.72 30.46 -32.11
N ILE A 629 7.00 30.20 -31.82
CA ILE A 629 7.40 29.77 -30.47
C ILE A 629 7.42 30.99 -29.54
N ASP A 630 6.46 31.07 -28.62
CA ASP A 630 6.24 32.24 -27.78
C ASP A 630 6.14 31.91 -26.28
N ALA A 631 5.76 32.91 -25.45
CA ALA A 631 5.65 32.73 -24.01
C ALA A 631 4.67 31.64 -23.59
N TYR A 632 3.64 31.32 -24.40
CA TYR A 632 2.69 30.24 -24.07
C TYR A 632 3.37 28.89 -24.17
N ASP A 633 4.03 28.60 -25.29
CA ASP A 633 4.64 27.28 -25.50
C ASP A 633 5.72 27.01 -24.45
N ILE A 634 6.54 28.03 -24.15
CA ILE A 634 7.54 27.97 -23.10
C ILE A 634 6.88 27.79 -21.73
N SER A 635 5.74 28.45 -21.46
CA SER A 635 5.02 28.33 -20.19
C SER A 635 4.44 26.93 -19.97
N VAL A 636 4.10 26.18 -21.03
CA VAL A 636 3.65 24.79 -20.90
C VAL A 636 4.71 23.95 -20.19
N VAL A 637 5.98 24.14 -20.54
CA VAL A 637 7.12 23.47 -19.87
C VAL A 637 7.45 24.15 -18.54
N ALA A 638 7.66 25.45 -18.55
CA ALA A 638 8.20 26.20 -17.41
C ALA A 638 7.32 26.10 -16.16
N THR A 639 5.99 25.99 -16.31
CA THR A 639 5.07 25.86 -15.17
C THR A 639 5.10 24.48 -14.49
N GLN A 640 5.72 23.48 -15.12
CA GLN A 640 5.83 22.11 -14.60
C GLN A 640 7.19 21.87 -13.90
N LEU A 641 8.20 22.69 -14.19
CA LEU A 641 9.54 22.55 -13.62
C LEU A 641 9.62 23.04 -12.16
N ASN A 642 10.69 22.63 -11.46
CA ASN A 642 10.99 23.03 -10.08
C ASN A 642 9.85 22.79 -9.07
N GLY A 643 9.19 21.64 -9.19
CA GLY A 643 8.06 21.27 -8.33
C GLY A 643 6.71 21.85 -8.77
N GLY A 644 6.66 22.49 -9.94
CA GLY A 644 5.45 23.00 -10.57
C GLY A 644 4.90 24.27 -9.94
N VAL A 645 3.92 24.89 -10.59
CA VAL A 645 3.21 26.07 -10.09
C VAL A 645 2.18 25.70 -9.02
N LYS A 646 2.01 26.56 -8.01
CA LYS A 646 0.90 26.47 -7.05
C LYS A 646 -0.26 27.35 -7.53
N ILE A 647 -1.41 26.72 -7.74
CA ILE A 647 -2.64 27.39 -8.18
C ILE A 647 -3.45 27.78 -6.93
N GLY A 648 -3.41 29.06 -6.55
CA GLY A 648 -4.26 29.65 -5.51
C GLY A 648 -5.49 30.36 -6.10
N LYS A 649 -6.26 31.09 -5.28
CA LYS A 649 -7.21 32.09 -5.77
C LYS A 649 -6.42 33.25 -6.38
N ALA A 650 -6.20 33.22 -7.69
CA ALA A 650 -5.60 34.31 -8.44
C ALA A 650 -6.70 35.02 -9.25
N ASP A 651 -6.56 36.32 -9.45
CA ASP A 651 -7.46 37.10 -10.31
C ASP A 651 -7.37 36.61 -11.77
N GLN A 652 -8.44 36.78 -12.54
CA GLN A 652 -8.44 36.44 -13.97
C GLN A 652 -7.36 37.25 -14.71
N LEU A 653 -6.60 36.57 -15.58
CA LEU A 653 -5.57 37.20 -16.42
C LEU A 653 -6.14 38.45 -17.12
N SER A 654 -5.52 39.60 -16.88
CA SER A 654 -5.94 40.88 -17.44
C SER A 654 -4.79 41.87 -17.57
N GLY A 655 -5.02 42.97 -18.28
CA GLY A 655 -4.10 44.09 -18.43
C GLY A 655 -3.72 44.43 -19.86
N SER A 656 -2.82 45.40 -20.04
CA SER A 656 -2.35 45.86 -21.36
C SER A 656 -0.90 46.30 -21.33
N ILE A 657 -0.23 46.25 -22.48
CA ILE A 657 1.18 46.61 -22.64
C ILE A 657 1.31 47.83 -23.54
N SER A 658 2.25 48.73 -23.21
CA SER A 658 2.59 49.89 -24.04
C SER A 658 4.09 50.12 -24.10
N LEU A 659 4.57 50.70 -25.20
CA LEU A 659 5.98 51.03 -25.43
C LEU A 659 6.15 52.54 -25.41
N VAL A 660 7.06 53.06 -24.59
CA VAL A 660 7.30 54.50 -24.41
C VAL A 660 8.78 54.82 -24.56
N THR A 661 9.10 55.88 -25.30
CA THR A 661 10.47 56.39 -25.44
C THR A 661 10.57 57.82 -24.89
N LYS A 662 11.76 58.22 -24.42
CA LYS A 662 12.00 59.60 -23.92
C LYS A 662 11.92 60.68 -25.02
N SER A 663 12.18 60.29 -26.26
CA SER A 663 12.12 61.14 -27.45
C SER A 663 11.51 60.34 -28.60
N THR A 664 10.96 61.03 -29.60
CA THR A 664 10.49 60.41 -30.85
C THR A 664 11.53 60.53 -31.97
N THR A 665 12.55 61.38 -31.83
CA THR A 665 13.62 61.59 -32.82
C THR A 665 14.98 61.34 -32.21
N PHE A 666 15.84 60.64 -32.95
CA PHE A 666 17.17 60.21 -32.51
C PHE A 666 18.21 60.47 -33.60
N LYS A 667 19.40 60.90 -33.19
CA LYS A 667 20.57 61.08 -34.05
C LYS A 667 21.33 59.76 -34.18
N LYS A 668 22.12 59.63 -35.25
CA LYS A 668 23.08 58.53 -35.40
C LYS A 668 23.96 58.42 -34.15
N GLY A 669 24.04 57.23 -33.57
CA GLY A 669 24.82 56.93 -32.37
C GLY A 669 24.02 57.00 -31.07
N ASP A 670 22.83 57.61 -31.06
CA ASP A 670 21.98 57.67 -29.87
C ASP A 670 21.52 56.28 -29.44
N VAL A 671 21.47 56.06 -28.12
CA VAL A 671 20.82 54.89 -27.53
C VAL A 671 19.34 55.20 -27.33
N ILE A 672 18.50 54.46 -28.03
CA ILE A 672 17.05 54.48 -27.92
C ILE A 672 16.65 53.57 -26.77
N GLU A 673 16.22 54.14 -25.65
CA GLU A 673 15.61 53.41 -24.54
C GLU A 673 14.10 53.35 -24.73
N ILE A 674 13.59 52.14 -25.00
CA ILE A 674 12.15 51.84 -25.11
C ILE A 674 11.72 51.20 -23.80
N MET A 675 10.95 51.93 -23.01
CA MET A 675 10.37 51.44 -21.77
C MET A 675 9.07 50.69 -22.07
N VAL A 676 9.03 49.41 -21.71
CA VAL A 676 7.82 48.58 -21.82
C VAL A 676 7.05 48.67 -20.51
N LYS A 677 5.81 49.14 -20.58
CA LYS A 677 4.94 49.37 -19.42
C LYS A 677 3.73 48.46 -19.46
N GLY A 678 3.40 47.86 -18.32
CA GLY A 678 2.15 47.16 -18.08
C GLY A 678 1.17 48.04 -17.33
N LYS A 679 -0.10 48.01 -17.73
CA LYS A 679 -1.20 48.71 -17.05
C LYS A 679 -2.29 47.72 -16.66
N ASN A 680 -2.75 47.80 -15.42
CA ASN A 680 -3.77 46.93 -14.82
C ASN A 680 -3.46 45.44 -15.03
N LEU A 681 -2.20 45.02 -14.89
CA LEU A 681 -1.84 43.62 -15.05
C LEU A 681 -2.43 42.79 -13.91
N ALA A 682 -2.91 41.58 -14.21
CA ALA A 682 -3.28 40.61 -13.19
C ALA A 682 -2.83 39.21 -13.60
N SER A 683 -2.23 38.48 -12.66
CA SER A 683 -1.83 37.08 -12.83
C SER A 683 -0.82 36.80 -13.96
N VAL A 684 -0.05 37.80 -14.40
CA VAL A 684 0.90 37.63 -15.51
C VAL A 684 2.11 36.81 -15.06
N ASN A 685 2.24 35.61 -15.62
CA ASN A 685 3.32 34.65 -15.37
C ASN A 685 4.31 34.55 -16.54
N GLY A 686 3.88 34.93 -17.75
CA GLY A 686 4.71 35.07 -18.93
C GLY A 686 4.25 36.22 -19.83
N ILE A 687 5.18 36.80 -20.58
CA ILE A 687 4.93 37.85 -21.57
C ILE A 687 5.86 37.68 -22.77
N SER A 688 5.31 37.81 -23.98
CA SER A 688 6.10 37.89 -25.22
C SER A 688 5.47 38.84 -26.25
N PHE A 689 6.29 39.40 -27.13
CA PHE A 689 5.84 40.02 -28.38
C PHE A 689 7.00 40.08 -29.38
N GLY A 690 6.70 40.23 -30.66
CA GLY A 690 7.68 40.56 -31.70
C GLY A 690 7.79 42.07 -31.90
N LEU A 691 9.00 42.57 -32.15
CA LEU A 691 9.28 43.96 -32.50
C LEU A 691 10.12 43.99 -33.79
N PRO A 692 9.47 43.97 -34.97
CA PRO A 692 10.15 44.05 -36.26
C PRO A 692 10.87 45.38 -36.42
N TYR A 693 12.10 45.36 -36.92
CA TYR A 693 12.88 46.56 -37.17
C TYR A 693 13.78 46.43 -38.41
N ASN A 694 14.21 47.56 -38.98
CA ASN A 694 15.15 47.58 -40.09
C ASN A 694 16.60 47.67 -39.58
N THR A 695 17.46 46.76 -40.02
CA THR A 695 18.88 46.68 -39.63
C THR A 695 19.72 47.86 -40.11
N GLU A 696 19.23 48.63 -41.09
CA GLU A 696 19.82 49.89 -41.54
C GLU A 696 19.51 51.07 -40.59
N ASP A 697 18.42 50.98 -39.84
CA ASP A 697 17.93 52.05 -38.96
C ASP A 697 18.53 51.95 -37.57
N VAL A 698 18.49 50.75 -37.00
CA VAL A 698 18.87 50.49 -35.61
C VAL A 698 19.60 49.17 -35.47
N GLU A 699 20.41 49.04 -34.43
CA GLU A 699 20.96 47.77 -33.94
C GLU A 699 20.47 47.49 -32.52
N PHE A 700 20.18 46.23 -32.23
CA PHE A 700 19.86 45.79 -30.88
C PHE A 700 21.10 45.85 -29.99
N VAL A 701 20.96 46.42 -28.79
CA VAL A 701 22.04 46.56 -27.79
C VAL A 701 21.81 45.62 -26.61
N GLY A 702 20.58 45.53 -26.12
CA GLY A 702 20.25 44.67 -24.99
C GLY A 702 18.88 44.94 -24.40
N VAL A 703 18.48 44.10 -23.44
CA VAL A 703 17.28 44.32 -22.62
C VAL A 703 17.68 44.37 -21.15
N GLN A 704 17.10 45.33 -20.43
CA GLN A 704 17.25 45.49 -18.98
C GLN A 704 15.92 45.13 -18.29
N PRO A 705 15.84 43.97 -17.62
CA PRO A 705 14.66 43.59 -16.85
C PRO A 705 14.40 44.55 -15.69
N LEU A 706 13.12 44.86 -15.43
CA LEU A 706 12.67 45.65 -14.28
C LEU A 706 11.71 44.80 -13.42
N ALA A 707 10.39 44.96 -13.56
CA ALA A 707 9.42 44.09 -12.88
C ALA A 707 9.52 42.61 -13.31
N THR A 708 10.14 42.35 -14.47
CA THR A 708 10.41 41.00 -15.01
C THR A 708 11.72 40.39 -14.52
N LYS A 709 12.47 41.03 -13.60
CA LYS A 709 13.82 40.58 -13.15
C LYS A 709 13.91 39.15 -12.62
N GLN A 710 12.81 38.60 -12.14
CA GLN A 710 12.73 37.24 -11.58
C GLN A 710 12.28 36.19 -12.61
N MET A 711 11.81 36.64 -13.77
CA MET A 711 11.45 35.78 -14.90
C MET A 711 12.72 35.44 -15.68
N GLU A 712 12.71 34.27 -16.31
CA GLU A 712 13.75 33.90 -17.26
C GLU A 712 13.65 34.84 -18.47
N ASN A 713 14.77 35.49 -18.83
CA ASN A 713 14.83 36.38 -19.98
C ASN A 713 15.24 35.59 -21.22
N LEU A 714 14.28 35.36 -22.10
CA LEU A 714 14.42 34.60 -23.35
C LEU A 714 14.33 35.53 -24.56
N THR A 715 14.89 36.74 -24.43
CA THR A 715 14.88 37.71 -25.52
C THR A 715 15.85 37.32 -26.62
N TYR A 716 15.33 37.15 -27.85
CA TYR A 716 16.15 36.87 -29.03
C TYR A 716 16.01 37.91 -30.13
N ASP A 717 17.12 38.26 -30.75
CA ASP A 717 17.19 39.17 -31.90
C ASP A 717 17.33 38.35 -33.21
N ARG A 718 16.22 37.98 -33.83
CA ARG A 718 16.19 37.00 -34.91
C ARG A 718 16.21 37.63 -36.30
N LEU A 719 17.00 37.03 -37.18
CA LEU A 719 16.91 37.22 -38.63
C LEU A 719 16.15 36.01 -39.20
N HIS A 720 14.96 36.25 -39.73
CA HIS A 720 14.13 35.20 -40.31
C HIS A 720 14.63 34.84 -41.71
N THR A 721 14.30 33.62 -42.17
CA THR A 721 14.61 33.18 -43.54
C THR A 721 13.99 34.10 -44.61
N SER A 722 12.91 34.79 -44.26
CA SER A 722 12.30 35.84 -45.10
C SER A 722 13.15 37.12 -45.28
N GLY A 723 14.30 37.23 -44.61
CA GLY A 723 15.16 38.41 -44.58
C GLY A 723 14.70 39.50 -43.60
N LYS A 724 13.55 39.32 -42.93
CA LYS A 724 13.05 40.26 -41.92
C LYS A 724 13.77 40.08 -40.59
N LYS A 725 14.13 41.19 -39.95
CA LYS A 725 14.73 41.22 -38.61
C LYS A 725 13.67 41.62 -37.56
N ALA A 726 13.61 40.89 -36.46
CA ALA A 726 12.71 41.18 -35.35
C ALA A 726 13.32 40.81 -34.00
N LEU A 727 13.09 41.64 -33.00
CA LEU A 727 13.40 41.35 -31.61
C LEU A 727 12.20 40.67 -30.95
N TYR A 728 12.42 39.63 -30.15
CA TYR A 728 11.37 38.91 -29.43
C TYR A 728 11.58 38.99 -27.92
N PRO A 729 11.24 40.11 -27.25
CA PRO A 729 11.26 40.16 -25.80
C PRO A 729 10.31 39.12 -25.22
N THR A 730 10.86 38.13 -24.51
CA THR A 730 10.11 36.99 -23.97
C THR A 730 10.56 36.75 -22.53
N PHE A 731 9.63 36.78 -21.59
CA PHE A 731 9.89 36.58 -20.18
C PHE A 731 8.91 35.57 -19.60
N VAL A 732 9.40 34.51 -18.96
CA VAL A 732 8.56 33.45 -18.39
C VAL A 732 9.08 33.05 -17.00
N ASN A 733 8.18 32.90 -16.04
CA ASN A 733 8.51 32.32 -14.74
C ASN A 733 8.71 30.79 -14.84
N ILE A 734 9.81 30.28 -14.28
CA ILE A 734 10.07 28.84 -14.15
C ILE A 734 9.63 28.35 -12.76
N GLY A 735 8.71 27.39 -12.74
CA GLY A 735 8.10 26.84 -11.53
C GLY A 735 7.27 27.87 -10.77
N ASN A 736 7.07 27.64 -9.47
CA ASN A 736 6.24 28.52 -8.65
C ASN A 736 6.98 29.82 -8.26
N LYS A 737 6.80 30.88 -9.04
CA LYS A 737 7.27 32.26 -8.76
C LYS A 737 6.12 33.25 -8.60
N GLU A 738 6.42 34.47 -8.16
CA GLU A 738 5.43 35.55 -8.08
C GLU A 738 5.02 36.02 -9.48
N VAL A 739 3.72 36.22 -9.67
CA VAL A 739 3.14 36.79 -10.90
C VAL A 739 3.16 38.31 -10.83
N ILE A 740 3.16 38.98 -11.98
CA ILE A 740 3.09 40.44 -12.04
C ILE A 740 1.62 40.88 -11.95
N ASN A 741 1.35 41.80 -11.02
CA ASN A 741 0.06 42.45 -10.81
C ASN A 741 0.23 43.98 -10.74
N GLY A 742 -0.82 44.72 -11.11
CA GLY A 742 -0.87 46.18 -11.07
C GLY A 742 -0.17 46.87 -12.25
N ASP A 743 0.07 48.16 -12.09
CA ASP A 743 0.83 48.98 -13.03
C ASP A 743 2.33 48.78 -12.78
N ALA A 744 3.12 48.56 -13.83
CA ALA A 744 4.55 48.30 -13.70
C ALA A 744 5.36 48.68 -14.93
N ASP A 745 6.57 49.23 -14.71
CA ASP A 745 7.61 49.28 -15.74
C ASP A 745 8.27 47.89 -15.83
N LEU A 746 8.06 47.19 -16.95
CA LEU A 746 8.37 45.77 -17.07
C LEU A 746 9.84 45.52 -17.39
N PHE A 747 10.36 46.21 -18.39
CA PHE A 747 11.75 46.15 -18.84
C PHE A 747 12.04 47.29 -19.83
N ILE A 748 13.33 47.53 -20.09
CA ILE A 748 13.81 48.53 -21.06
C ILE A 748 14.53 47.81 -22.19
N ILE A 749 14.09 48.04 -23.43
CA ILE A 749 14.80 47.60 -24.64
C ILE A 749 15.74 48.74 -25.05
N LYS A 750 17.01 48.40 -25.29
CA LYS A 750 18.03 49.35 -25.76
C LYS A 750 18.36 49.03 -27.21
N LEU A 751 18.13 49.99 -28.09
CA LEU A 751 18.58 49.97 -29.48
C LEU A 751 19.57 51.11 -29.69
N LYS A 752 20.43 51.02 -30.70
CA LYS A 752 21.33 52.11 -31.09
C LYS A 752 21.00 52.55 -32.51
N ALA A 753 20.79 53.85 -32.69
CA ALA A 753 20.46 54.43 -33.99
C ALA A 753 21.67 54.41 -34.92
N LYS A 754 21.53 53.84 -36.11
CA LYS A 754 22.58 53.81 -37.16
C LYS A 754 22.53 55.02 -38.09
N ARG A 755 21.38 55.72 -38.13
CA ARG A 755 21.17 56.99 -38.82
C ARG A 755 20.20 57.87 -38.04
N ASN A 756 20.05 59.13 -38.45
CA ASN A 756 19.00 59.98 -37.89
C ASN A 756 17.64 59.39 -38.24
N LEU A 757 16.78 59.17 -37.25
CA LEU A 757 15.50 58.51 -37.45
C LEU A 757 14.43 58.95 -36.45
N THR A 758 13.17 58.71 -36.81
CA THR A 758 12.02 58.83 -35.91
C THR A 758 11.62 57.44 -35.46
N PHE A 759 11.44 57.24 -34.16
CA PHE A 759 11.01 55.96 -33.60
C PHE A 759 9.57 55.63 -34.05
N LYS A 760 9.39 54.47 -34.70
CA LYS A 760 8.11 54.01 -35.27
C LYS A 760 7.83 52.52 -35.04
N LEU A 761 8.62 51.85 -34.21
CA LEU A 761 8.48 50.40 -34.01
C LEU A 761 7.18 50.09 -33.25
N LYS A 762 6.46 49.06 -33.69
CA LYS A 762 5.21 48.60 -33.06
C LYS A 762 5.32 47.12 -32.70
N PRO A 763 4.80 46.71 -31.53
CA PRO A 763 4.75 45.30 -31.19
C PRO A 763 3.77 44.57 -32.11
N VAL A 764 4.06 43.29 -32.38
CA VAL A 764 3.19 42.32 -33.04
C VAL A 764 3.18 41.04 -32.22
N ASP A 765 2.20 40.16 -32.42
CA ASP A 765 2.15 38.84 -31.77
C ASP A 765 2.23 38.93 -30.22
N GLY A 766 1.60 39.98 -29.65
CA GLY A 766 1.63 40.24 -28.21
C GLY A 766 0.82 39.22 -27.41
N LEU A 767 1.43 38.66 -26.37
CA LEU A 767 0.83 37.63 -25.52
C LEU A 767 1.20 37.82 -24.05
N LEU A 768 0.20 37.73 -23.17
CA LEU A 768 0.36 37.49 -21.73
C LEU A 768 -0.15 36.09 -21.40
N VAL A 769 0.50 35.42 -20.45
CA VAL A 769 0.18 34.05 -20.03
C VAL A 769 0.13 33.96 -18.51
N ASP A 770 -0.87 33.27 -17.94
CA ASP A 770 -0.94 32.99 -16.50
C ASP A 770 -0.43 31.59 -16.11
N LYS A 771 -0.39 31.28 -14.80
CA LYS A 771 0.05 29.98 -14.28
C LYS A 771 -0.82 28.79 -14.72
N THR A 772 -2.03 29.05 -15.20
CA THR A 772 -2.98 28.04 -15.67
C THR A 772 -3.09 28.00 -17.20
N LEU A 773 -2.14 28.67 -17.87
CA LEU A 773 -2.01 28.77 -19.32
C LEU A 773 -3.18 29.48 -20.00
N ASN A 774 -3.93 30.34 -19.27
CA ASN A 774 -4.82 31.27 -19.96
C ASN A 774 -3.97 32.33 -20.65
N THR A 775 -4.48 32.87 -21.76
CA THR A 775 -3.76 33.84 -22.58
C THR A 775 -4.56 35.11 -22.84
N LEU A 776 -3.87 36.25 -22.88
CA LEU A 776 -4.44 37.53 -23.32
C LEU A 776 -3.56 38.12 -24.43
N LYS A 777 -4.15 38.37 -25.61
CA LYS A 777 -3.47 39.00 -26.75
C LYS A 777 -3.57 40.53 -26.66
N PHE A 778 -2.56 41.25 -27.12
CA PHE A 778 -2.53 42.73 -27.12
C PHE A 778 -1.85 43.34 -28.35
#